data_AF-A0A2W4K5T2-F1
#
_entry.id   AF-A0A2W4K5T2-F1
#
_cell.length_a   1.000
_cell.length_b   1.000
_cell.length_c   1.000
_cell.angle_alpha   90.00
_cell.angle_beta   90.00
_cell.angle_gamma   90.00
#
_symmetry.space_group_name_H-M   'P 1'
#
loop_
_entity.id
_entity.type
_entity.pdbx_description
1 polymer ?
#
loop_
_entity_poly.entity_id
_entity_poly.type
_entity_poly.pdbx_seq_one_letter_code
_entity_poly.pdbx_strand_id
1 'polypeptide(L)'
;MDGIVGGNYQGPLLLDTGDAEGDSTNLSAHWRVIGAQVERNVIVDCPEGIRIGDNYSLVPRDCVIRHNLVVDVDDGAAIKQVVAPSATVITGNQYFANTTAALMIQDGDGVWRKPGYGPRLTFLGPADVGPSGDPDDSDGTGREVSSGGDPLPLATPGDVLNIGPEEGQNHFELHYAVDGSSGDDWTRLRFEDIAAGVAVDPYFKVVPGGAPAQALGVGGIPTPAGENVVLINADSTSTLVITQGNRIYDGQGHTVKKIQIEANNVTVQNFYVRGATGAGIYSQGDNNTIQNCDIAQVAEGGTGDINGITFFGNGTKILYNRIQNLVDGDPGDSHTDGIQTWATPSKNASSNVIIKGNYISGPGNSNPGHIHQAIMAEGPDSEDGGGGGTGISQNWLIADNYFATFGTNQCIKLDDIHDVDITRNTFAGESDTLVETGDLSTNIRLFSDNIITGDYEETGDVTEVDAPGPSESLTGGEPAVQFRVRADAARSEGSSFPRCELRETRADGSLMTFNALSGEHELRVKARVTHVPADDPEVVVAQLYNGTNDRISVRTQYTSSQIKLLVRINGTQANPRLSETYAIGTEFDVRIRVHSGGIAEVYYNGATEPTVVGEVAPSGSDSWHWRVGAHAQFNASSTAANEFAAVELRDLQVSHSGYRVDAGPDALVYMGQEFVRKAEEVGLTGVTSRRWRVVARPIAPPPDPDNPDPGPGPGPQPDLTTAAGRFNWGVPHPMSDEFEYTGTPDPSKWKLPGENWAGHNGNGRRRPERQTVTGGKLVMTGLANGDSGWMQHKMDREYGRFEVRMRSFNTGSSNGNLYHPVLLIWPQSNSRRADGEYDFCENGRPADTKAQAFMHFPGDGDQQRHFEKSGVDHSQFHNWGFEWTPDHLKGFLDGVEWFSTSGGANSSRRNIQAMGPGHLCIQLDNFDGTNQTPATMEVEWVRFYDI
;
A
#
# COMPACT_ATOMS: atom_id res chain seq x y z
N MET A 1 -0.87 20.77 21.26
CA MET A 1 -0.72 21.20 22.66
C MET A 1 -1.41 22.54 22.79
N ASP A 2 -2.41 22.67 23.66
CA ASP A 2 -3.04 23.97 23.93
C ASP A 2 -2.08 24.89 24.70
N GLY A 3 -1.96 26.13 24.24
CA GLY A 3 -0.98 27.08 24.77
C GLY A 3 -1.40 27.66 26.12
N ILE A 4 -0.56 27.52 27.15
CA ILE A 4 -0.78 28.16 28.44
C ILE A 4 -0.47 29.66 28.34
N VAL A 5 -1.51 30.48 28.21
CA VAL A 5 -1.45 31.91 28.53
C VAL A 5 -2.62 32.30 29.43
N GLY A 6 -2.28 32.76 30.63
CA GLY A 6 -3.17 33.53 31.48
C GLY A 6 -2.64 33.58 32.89
N GLY A 7 -2.46 34.80 33.43
CA GLY A 7 -1.86 35.05 34.74
C GLY A 7 -2.76 34.68 35.93
N ASN A 8 -3.23 33.43 35.97
CA ASN A 8 -3.88 32.72 37.08
C ASN A 8 -4.10 31.21 36.80
N TYR A 9 -3.56 30.61 35.73
CA TYR A 9 -3.78 29.20 35.39
C TYR A 9 -2.55 28.32 35.70
N GLN A 10 -2.63 27.57 36.80
CA GLN A 10 -1.58 26.68 37.34
C GLN A 10 -1.53 25.30 36.61
N GLY A 11 -1.88 25.25 35.32
CA GLY A 11 -2.08 23.99 34.59
C GLY A 11 -0.76 23.29 34.22
N PRO A 12 -0.73 21.93 34.23
CA PRO A 12 0.42 21.16 33.75
C PRO A 12 0.55 21.18 32.23
N LEU A 13 1.73 20.81 31.74
CA LEU A 13 1.90 20.35 30.36
C LEU A 13 1.23 18.98 30.22
N LEU A 14 0.04 18.96 29.62
CA LEU A 14 -0.80 17.77 29.48
C LEU A 14 -0.48 17.00 28.18
N LEU A 15 0.08 15.80 28.34
CA LEU A 15 -0.01 14.72 27.36
C LEU A 15 -1.29 13.92 27.62
N ASP A 16 -2.39 14.62 27.41
CA ASP A 16 -3.75 14.14 27.63
C ASP A 16 -4.57 14.54 26.42
N THR A 17 -4.88 13.54 25.59
CA THR A 17 -5.72 13.77 24.43
C THR A 17 -6.77 12.73 24.15
N GLY A 18 -6.85 11.51 24.74
CA GLY A 18 -8.00 10.61 24.48
C GLY A 18 -8.12 9.09 24.70
N ASP A 19 -9.32 8.64 24.28
CA ASP A 19 -9.98 7.30 24.35
C ASP A 19 -10.30 6.69 22.95
N ALA A 20 -10.01 7.38 21.83
CA ALA A 20 -10.23 6.89 20.46
C ALA A 20 -8.94 6.84 19.61
N GLU A 21 -8.90 5.96 18.62
CA GLU A 21 -7.94 5.95 17.51
C GLU A 21 -8.69 6.36 16.21
N GLY A 22 -8.01 6.91 15.20
CA GLY A 22 -8.61 7.20 13.88
C GLY A 22 -9.20 8.60 13.66
N ASP A 23 -9.83 8.79 12.50
CA ASP A 23 -10.24 10.08 11.89
C ASP A 23 -11.54 10.69 12.46
N SER A 24 -11.82 10.43 13.74
CA SER A 24 -13.04 10.87 14.42
C SER A 24 -13.13 12.40 14.57
N THR A 25 -14.17 12.99 13.99
CA THR A 25 -14.54 14.40 14.14
C THR A 25 -15.40 14.69 15.38
N ASN A 26 -15.61 13.69 16.25
CA ASN A 26 -16.52 13.82 17.37
C ASN A 26 -15.90 14.59 18.55
N LEU A 27 -16.37 15.82 18.79
CA LEU A 27 -15.94 16.70 19.88
C LEU A 27 -16.20 16.16 21.31
N SER A 28 -16.88 15.02 21.48
CA SER A 28 -16.99 14.32 22.76
C SER A 28 -16.02 13.15 22.92
N ALA A 29 -15.26 12.80 21.87
CA ALA A 29 -14.25 11.75 21.87
C ALA A 29 -12.88 12.39 21.71
N HIS A 30 -12.08 12.24 22.75
CA HIS A 30 -10.69 12.62 22.79
C HIS A 30 -9.86 11.50 22.07
N TRP A 31 -8.75 11.80 21.36
CA TRP A 31 -7.81 10.88 20.65
C TRP A 31 -6.58 10.39 21.48
N ARG A 32 -6.27 9.09 21.52
CA ARG A 32 -5.13 8.53 22.29
C ARG A 32 -3.77 9.17 21.94
N VAL A 33 -2.91 9.39 22.94
CA VAL A 33 -1.54 9.89 22.73
C VAL A 33 -0.61 8.73 22.29
N ILE A 34 -0.05 8.84 21.09
CA ILE A 34 0.98 7.94 20.53
C ILE A 34 2.16 8.78 20.04
N GLY A 35 3.40 8.33 20.28
CA GLY A 35 4.60 8.91 19.65
C GLY A 35 5.00 10.32 20.13
N ALA A 36 4.31 10.87 21.13
CA ALA A 36 4.51 12.26 21.55
C ALA A 36 5.90 12.49 22.15
N GLN A 37 6.67 13.41 21.57
CA GLN A 37 7.98 13.83 22.07
C GLN A 37 7.87 15.14 22.86
N VAL A 38 8.27 15.12 24.12
CA VAL A 38 8.39 16.27 25.01
C VAL A 38 9.81 16.27 25.55
N GLU A 39 10.69 17.02 24.88
CA GLU A 39 12.12 16.99 25.19
C GLU A 39 12.70 18.36 25.51
N ARG A 40 13.62 18.39 26.49
CA ARG A 40 14.49 19.56 26.78
C ARG A 40 13.76 20.88 27.07
N ASN A 41 12.47 20.83 27.41
CA ASN A 41 11.70 22.02 27.76
C ASN A 41 12.11 22.57 29.13
N VAL A 42 12.02 23.88 29.32
CA VAL A 42 12.09 24.51 30.65
C VAL A 42 10.68 24.98 31.04
N ILE A 43 10.18 24.48 32.18
CA ILE A 43 8.84 24.74 32.68
C ILE A 43 8.99 25.36 34.08
N VAL A 44 8.40 26.54 34.31
CA VAL A 44 8.55 27.35 35.52
C VAL A 44 7.18 27.84 35.99
N ASP A 45 6.99 28.00 37.30
CA ASP A 45 5.74 28.43 37.94
C ASP A 45 4.53 27.53 37.56
N CYS A 46 4.79 26.22 37.43
CA CYS A 46 3.82 25.20 37.01
C CYS A 46 3.69 24.11 38.09
N PRO A 47 2.78 24.27 39.08
CA PRO A 47 2.67 23.39 40.24
C PRO A 47 2.46 21.90 39.95
N GLU A 48 1.97 21.56 38.76
CA GLU A 48 1.58 20.20 38.37
C GLU A 48 2.53 19.55 37.32
N GLY A 49 3.57 20.27 36.87
CA GLY A 49 4.63 19.77 36.01
C GLY A 49 4.17 19.26 34.63
N ILE A 50 4.65 18.07 34.24
CA ILE A 50 4.20 17.35 33.04
C ILE A 50 3.31 16.18 33.46
N ARG A 51 2.19 15.97 32.77
CA ARG A 51 1.28 14.85 33.03
C ARG A 51 1.02 14.00 31.80
N ILE A 52 0.85 12.69 32.00
CA ILE A 52 0.49 11.74 30.96
C ILE A 52 -0.60 10.78 31.43
N GLY A 53 -1.67 10.67 30.63
CA GLY A 53 -2.79 9.76 30.87
C GLY A 53 -3.71 10.15 32.04
N ASP A 54 -4.08 11.42 32.19
CA ASP A 54 -4.91 11.90 33.31
C ASP A 54 -6.41 11.49 33.19
N ASN A 55 -6.96 11.21 31.98
CA ASN A 55 -8.41 11.08 31.75
C ASN A 55 -8.98 9.72 31.23
N TYR A 56 -8.20 8.67 30.95
CA TYR A 56 -8.68 7.57 30.05
C TYR A 56 -8.55 6.13 30.56
N SER A 57 -9.18 5.21 29.81
CA SER A 57 -9.08 3.76 29.99
C SER A 57 -7.99 3.10 29.14
N LEU A 58 -7.56 3.75 28.05
CA LEU A 58 -6.49 3.29 27.17
C LEU A 58 -5.11 3.83 27.61
N VAL A 59 -4.06 3.00 27.48
CA VAL A 59 -2.69 3.37 27.87
C VAL A 59 -2.01 4.22 26.79
N PRO A 60 -1.45 5.42 27.09
CA PRO A 60 -0.59 6.14 26.15
C PRO A 60 0.61 5.29 25.73
N ARG A 61 1.08 5.40 24.48
CA ARG A 61 2.19 4.56 23.97
C ARG A 61 3.26 5.30 23.18
N ASP A 62 4.46 4.71 23.12
CA ASP A 62 5.59 5.12 22.27
C ASP A 62 6.04 6.58 22.43
N CYS A 63 5.71 7.23 23.55
CA CYS A 63 6.07 8.63 23.81
C CYS A 63 7.52 8.75 24.30
N VAL A 64 8.13 9.93 24.14
CA VAL A 64 9.44 10.24 24.70
C VAL A 64 9.35 11.52 25.53
N ILE A 65 9.54 11.41 26.84
CA ILE A 65 9.57 12.56 27.76
C ILE A 65 10.95 12.60 28.41
N ARG A 66 11.89 13.39 27.86
CA ARG A 66 13.28 13.39 28.35
C ARG A 66 13.96 14.75 28.46
N HIS A 67 14.88 14.85 29.43
CA HIS A 67 15.72 16.03 29.68
C HIS A 67 14.99 17.35 29.95
N ASN A 68 13.68 17.31 30.25
CA ASN A 68 12.93 18.51 30.63
C ASN A 68 13.35 18.99 32.02
N LEU A 69 13.35 20.30 32.21
CA LEU A 69 13.63 21.00 33.46
C LEU A 69 12.33 21.59 34.00
N VAL A 70 11.86 21.10 35.14
CA VAL A 70 10.59 21.54 35.75
C VAL A 70 10.87 22.21 37.09
N VAL A 71 10.33 23.41 37.27
CA VAL A 71 10.64 24.32 38.38
C VAL A 71 9.35 24.84 39.01
N ASP A 72 9.31 24.87 40.35
CA ASP A 72 8.16 25.32 41.16
C ASP A 72 6.91 24.42 41.03
N VAL A 73 7.13 23.12 41.32
CA VAL A 73 6.11 22.05 41.32
C VAL A 73 5.76 21.68 42.76
N ASP A 74 4.47 21.58 43.09
CA ASP A 74 3.97 21.35 44.46
C ASP A 74 4.03 19.85 44.88
N ASP A 75 3.99 18.91 43.94
CA ASP A 75 3.82 17.47 44.22
C ASP A 75 5.14 16.67 44.36
N GLY A 76 6.27 17.26 43.99
CA GLY A 76 7.61 16.66 44.12
C GLY A 76 8.10 15.82 42.94
N ALA A 77 7.36 15.71 41.82
CA ALA A 77 7.78 14.96 40.64
C ALA A 77 7.83 15.82 39.37
N ALA A 78 8.86 15.67 38.52
CA ALA A 78 8.90 16.37 37.22
C ALA A 78 7.81 15.90 36.25
N ILE A 79 7.39 14.63 36.37
CA ILE A 79 6.39 13.97 35.52
C ILE A 79 5.49 13.11 36.39
N LYS A 80 4.18 13.26 36.22
CA LYS A 80 3.15 12.43 36.84
C LYS A 80 2.52 11.52 35.79
N GLN A 81 2.54 10.22 36.04
CA GLN A 81 1.86 9.19 35.23
C GLN A 81 0.60 8.78 35.97
N VAL A 82 -0.58 9.00 35.39
CA VAL A 82 -1.86 8.62 36.02
C VAL A 82 -2.35 7.27 35.50
N VAL A 83 -2.26 7.04 34.18
CA VAL A 83 -2.25 5.71 33.57
C VAL A 83 -0.81 5.37 33.16
N ALA A 84 -0.35 4.16 33.45
CA ALA A 84 1.01 3.73 33.11
C ALA A 84 1.17 3.58 31.58
N PRO A 85 2.06 4.34 30.94
CA PRO A 85 2.22 4.30 29.49
C PRO A 85 3.07 3.10 29.04
N SER A 86 2.77 2.53 27.86
CA SER A 86 3.56 1.44 27.27
C SER A 86 4.62 1.97 26.30
N ALA A 87 5.73 1.23 26.14
CA ALA A 87 6.85 1.57 25.24
C ALA A 87 7.42 3.01 25.35
N THR A 88 7.12 3.71 26.44
CA THR A 88 7.33 5.16 26.58
C THR A 88 8.61 5.45 27.36
N VAL A 89 9.49 6.28 26.80
CA VAL A 89 10.81 6.60 27.35
C VAL A 89 10.71 7.84 28.25
N ILE A 90 10.84 7.64 29.57
CA ILE A 90 10.84 8.73 30.55
C ILE A 90 12.19 8.77 31.26
N THR A 91 13.07 9.71 30.92
CA THR A 91 14.46 9.73 31.44
C THR A 91 15.09 11.12 31.49
N GLY A 92 16.04 11.34 32.41
CA GLY A 92 16.86 12.55 32.47
C GLY A 92 16.14 13.86 32.81
N ASN A 93 14.83 13.84 33.07
CA ASN A 93 14.06 15.01 33.48
C ASN A 93 14.46 15.45 34.91
N GLN A 94 14.59 16.75 35.12
CA GLN A 94 15.06 17.36 36.36
C GLN A 94 13.95 18.17 37.02
N TYR A 95 13.85 18.06 38.35
CA TYR A 95 12.89 18.78 39.19
C TYR A 95 13.63 19.77 40.10
N PHE A 96 13.08 20.98 40.29
CA PHE A 96 13.57 21.93 41.27
C PHE A 96 12.42 22.63 42.01
N ALA A 97 12.49 22.68 43.34
CA ALA A 97 11.43 23.22 44.20
C ALA A 97 11.29 24.76 44.19
N ASN A 98 12.06 25.48 43.35
CA ASN A 98 11.98 26.92 43.06
C ASN A 98 13.13 27.33 42.13
N THR A 99 13.05 28.53 41.55
CA THR A 99 14.06 29.12 40.65
C THR A 99 15.46 29.23 41.27
N THR A 100 15.55 29.47 42.58
CA THR A 100 16.85 29.53 43.30
C THR A 100 17.51 28.15 43.38
N ALA A 101 16.74 27.10 43.67
CA ALA A 101 17.23 25.72 43.65
C ALA A 101 17.67 25.28 42.25
N ALA A 102 16.98 25.75 41.20
CA ALA A 102 17.32 25.52 39.81
C ALA A 102 18.58 26.27 39.33
N LEU A 103 19.17 27.14 40.17
CA LEU A 103 20.25 28.07 39.84
C LEU A 103 19.89 29.01 38.67
N MET A 104 18.62 29.42 38.60
CA MET A 104 18.18 30.38 37.59
C MET A 104 18.55 31.82 38.01
N ILE A 105 18.79 32.65 37.01
CA ILE A 105 19.12 34.07 37.11
C ILE A 105 17.98 34.84 36.45
N GLN A 106 17.48 35.89 37.11
CA GLN A 106 16.51 36.81 36.53
C GLN A 106 17.25 37.98 35.89
N ASP A 107 17.09 38.21 34.59
CA ASP A 107 17.74 39.34 33.92
C ASP A 107 16.98 40.65 34.15
N GLY A 108 17.53 41.75 33.63
CA GLY A 108 16.94 43.09 33.71
C GLY A 108 15.60 43.28 32.99
N ASP A 109 15.13 42.28 32.22
CA ASP A 109 13.78 42.22 31.64
C ASP A 109 12.76 41.51 32.54
N GLY A 110 13.19 40.94 33.67
CA GLY A 110 12.35 40.19 34.61
C GLY A 110 12.17 38.71 34.26
N VAL A 111 12.79 38.21 33.18
CA VAL A 111 12.68 36.80 32.76
C VAL A 111 13.77 35.96 33.43
N TRP A 112 13.37 34.80 33.97
CA TRP A 112 14.28 33.82 34.56
C TRP A 112 14.94 32.95 33.48
N ARG A 113 16.25 32.72 33.60
CA ARG A 113 17.08 31.94 32.68
C ARG A 113 17.98 30.99 33.46
N LYS A 114 18.31 29.83 32.89
CA LYS A 114 19.31 28.92 33.47
C LYS A 114 20.56 28.94 32.59
N PRO A 115 21.75 29.26 33.13
CA PRO A 115 22.99 29.19 32.35
C PRO A 115 23.21 27.78 31.77
N GLY A 116 23.36 27.69 30.45
CA GLY A 116 23.55 26.44 29.70
C GLY A 116 22.26 25.62 29.50
N TYR A 117 21.12 26.29 29.28
CA TYR A 117 19.83 25.69 28.92
C TYR A 117 18.93 26.71 28.17
N GLY A 118 19.01 26.73 26.83
CA GLY A 118 18.02 27.27 25.88
C GLY A 118 17.69 28.78 25.83
N PRO A 119 16.97 29.22 24.76
CA PRO A 119 16.56 30.61 24.56
C PRO A 119 15.38 31.07 25.45
N ARG A 120 15.00 32.34 25.30
CA ARG A 120 14.17 33.14 26.22
C ARG A 120 12.78 32.55 26.55
N LEU A 121 12.45 32.54 27.84
CA LEU A 121 11.21 31.99 28.43
C LEU A 121 9.97 32.92 28.36
N THR A 122 9.79 33.70 27.30
CA THR A 122 8.56 34.52 27.08
C THR A 122 8.28 34.71 25.59
N PHE A 123 6.99 34.70 25.20
CA PHE A 123 6.44 34.99 23.85
C PHE A 123 7.49 35.08 22.73
N LEU A 124 7.88 33.91 22.20
CA LEU A 124 8.83 33.82 21.10
C LEU A 124 8.27 34.52 19.86
N GLY A 125 8.98 35.55 19.39
CA GLY A 125 8.81 36.04 18.02
C GLY A 125 9.64 35.21 17.04
N PRO A 126 9.46 35.38 15.71
CA PRO A 126 10.30 34.75 14.70
C PRO A 126 11.81 35.08 14.80
N ALA A 127 12.18 36.05 15.62
CA ALA A 127 13.57 36.44 15.87
C ALA A 127 14.19 35.79 17.13
N ASP A 128 13.38 35.12 17.97
CA ASP A 128 13.80 34.50 19.23
C ASP A 128 13.99 32.97 19.10
N VAL A 129 13.85 32.43 17.88
CA VAL A 129 14.07 31.01 17.52
C VAL A 129 15.29 30.84 16.59
N GLY A 130 15.92 29.66 16.64
CA GLY A 130 17.11 29.34 15.86
C GLY A 130 18.40 30.04 16.31
N PRO A 131 19.49 29.96 15.53
CA PRO A 131 20.82 30.49 15.90
C PRO A 131 20.88 32.00 16.18
N SER A 132 19.86 32.74 15.76
CA SER A 132 19.67 34.17 16.06
C SER A 132 19.17 34.45 17.48
N GLY A 133 18.47 33.49 18.10
CA GLY A 133 17.92 33.59 19.45
C GLY A 133 18.84 33.01 20.54
N ASP A 134 19.64 32.00 20.18
CA ASP A 134 20.69 31.41 21.02
C ASP A 134 22.02 31.32 20.24
N PRO A 135 22.89 32.34 20.30
CA PRO A 135 24.11 32.40 19.50
C PRO A 135 25.25 31.50 20.00
N ASP A 136 25.09 30.85 21.16
CA ASP A 136 26.09 29.98 21.80
C ASP A 136 25.62 28.50 21.86
N ASP A 137 24.55 28.12 21.13
CA ASP A 137 23.95 26.77 21.14
C ASP A 137 24.99 25.67 20.84
N SER A 138 25.35 24.96 21.91
CA SER A 138 26.31 23.86 21.92
C SER A 138 25.75 22.61 22.61
N ASP A 139 24.45 22.63 22.98
CA ASP A 139 23.75 21.54 23.66
C ASP A 139 22.48 21.05 22.92
N GLY A 140 22.07 21.77 21.87
CA GLY A 140 20.93 21.45 21.00
C GLY A 140 19.57 21.85 21.58
N THR A 141 19.50 22.88 22.42
CA THR A 141 18.24 23.35 23.02
C THR A 141 17.61 24.50 22.24
N GLY A 142 16.31 24.39 21.91
CA GLY A 142 15.60 25.41 21.12
C GLY A 142 15.68 25.25 19.59
N ARG A 143 16.31 24.17 19.09
CA ARG A 143 16.17 23.76 17.68
C ARG A 143 14.72 23.43 17.37
N GLU A 144 14.18 23.99 16.29
CA GLU A 144 12.91 23.53 15.74
C GLU A 144 13.08 22.08 15.24
N VAL A 145 12.38 21.15 15.89
CA VAL A 145 12.25 19.78 15.40
C VAL A 145 11.17 19.82 14.30
N SER A 146 11.59 20.20 13.10
CA SER A 146 10.76 20.33 11.90
C SER A 146 10.19 18.96 11.48
N SER A 147 9.10 18.54 12.15
CA SER A 147 8.41 17.24 11.96
C SER A 147 9.38 16.07 11.75
N GLY A 148 10.46 16.07 12.53
CA GLY A 148 11.65 15.27 12.23
C GLY A 148 11.35 13.78 12.21
N GLY A 149 11.63 13.14 11.07
CA GLY A 149 11.51 11.70 10.91
C GLY A 149 12.43 10.96 11.88
N ASP A 150 11.86 10.49 12.97
CA ASP A 150 12.30 9.33 13.74
C ASP A 150 11.11 8.35 13.78
N PRO A 151 11.33 7.04 13.97
CA PRO A 151 10.48 6.02 13.38
C PRO A 151 9.02 6.09 13.85
N LEU A 152 8.11 5.73 12.93
CA LEU A 152 6.74 5.33 13.26
C LEU A 152 6.77 4.40 14.49
N PRO A 153 5.78 4.53 15.42
CA PRO A 153 5.72 3.70 16.61
C PRO A 153 5.87 2.23 16.24
N LEU A 154 6.68 1.49 17.02
CA LEU A 154 6.98 0.09 16.72
C LEU A 154 5.67 -0.68 16.61
N ALA A 155 5.39 -1.19 15.41
CA ALA A 155 4.13 -1.87 15.13
C ALA A 155 3.89 -2.97 16.18
N THR A 156 2.70 -2.96 16.77
CA THR A 156 2.28 -3.96 17.74
C THR A 156 1.58 -5.13 17.03
N PRO A 157 1.33 -6.26 17.72
CA PRO A 157 0.59 -7.35 17.12
C PRO A 157 -0.84 -6.98 16.69
N GLY A 158 -1.46 -6.00 17.37
CA GLY A 158 -2.73 -5.41 16.96
C GLY A 158 -2.61 -4.62 15.66
N ASP A 159 -1.59 -3.76 15.54
CA ASP A 159 -1.35 -2.95 14.33
C ASP A 159 -1.08 -3.84 13.09
N VAL A 160 -0.22 -4.86 13.24
CA VAL A 160 0.21 -5.75 12.14
C VAL A 160 -0.91 -6.67 11.64
N LEU A 161 -1.78 -7.15 12.53
CA LEU A 161 -2.84 -8.09 12.18
C LEU A 161 -4.23 -7.45 12.13
N ASN A 162 -4.31 -6.12 12.23
CA ASN A 162 -5.55 -5.35 12.34
C ASN A 162 -6.49 -5.95 13.40
N ILE A 163 -5.99 -6.25 14.61
CA ILE A 163 -6.76 -6.83 15.72
C ILE A 163 -7.08 -5.76 16.77
N GLY A 164 -8.36 -5.58 17.07
CA GLY A 164 -8.82 -4.63 18.09
C GLY A 164 -10.33 -4.62 18.33
N PRO A 165 -10.86 -3.62 19.05
CA PRO A 165 -12.26 -3.54 19.48
C PRO A 165 -13.26 -3.01 18.43
N GLU A 166 -12.79 -2.51 17.28
CA GLU A 166 -13.62 -1.73 16.36
C GLU A 166 -14.35 -2.58 15.31
N GLU A 167 -15.51 -2.12 14.83
CA GLU A 167 -16.40 -2.85 13.91
C GLU A 167 -15.73 -3.25 12.58
N GLY A 168 -14.65 -2.57 12.17
CA GLY A 168 -13.84 -2.88 10.99
C GLY A 168 -12.58 -3.73 11.24
N GLN A 169 -12.31 -4.13 12.49
CA GLN A 169 -11.11 -4.87 12.88
C GLN A 169 -11.35 -6.37 12.97
N ASN A 170 -10.27 -7.15 12.89
CA ASN A 170 -10.29 -8.58 13.15
C ASN A 170 -10.46 -8.82 14.66
N HIS A 171 -11.36 -9.71 15.03
CA HIS A 171 -11.59 -10.07 16.42
C HIS A 171 -11.06 -11.49 16.66
N PHE A 172 -9.91 -11.60 17.34
CA PHE A 172 -9.29 -12.88 17.68
C PHE A 172 -8.69 -12.86 19.08
N GLU A 173 -8.84 -13.95 19.84
CA GLU A 173 -8.07 -14.20 21.06
C GLU A 173 -6.88 -15.13 20.76
N LEU A 174 -5.73 -14.93 21.41
CA LEU A 174 -4.57 -15.82 21.29
C LEU A 174 -4.71 -16.99 22.26
N HIS A 175 -4.56 -18.23 21.79
CA HIS A 175 -4.36 -19.42 22.63
C HIS A 175 -2.89 -19.85 22.56
N TYR A 176 -2.19 -19.83 23.69
CA TYR A 176 -0.80 -20.33 23.78
C TYR A 176 -0.53 -21.06 25.10
N ALA A 177 0.55 -21.83 25.11
CA ALA A 177 1.04 -22.56 26.27
C ALA A 177 2.54 -22.25 26.48
N VAL A 178 2.95 -22.16 27.74
CA VAL A 178 4.33 -21.83 28.13
C VAL A 178 5.25 -23.04 27.88
N ASP A 179 6.50 -22.79 27.46
CA ASP A 179 7.54 -23.81 27.27
C ASP A 179 7.62 -24.78 28.48
N GLY A 180 7.45 -26.09 28.25
CA GLY A 180 7.50 -27.12 29.30
C GLY A 180 6.26 -27.22 30.23
N SER A 181 5.17 -26.51 29.95
CA SER A 181 3.87 -26.71 30.61
C SER A 181 3.27 -28.08 30.28
N SER A 182 2.45 -28.65 31.17
CA SER A 182 1.87 -29.99 30.97
C SER A 182 0.42 -30.08 31.43
N GLY A 183 -0.38 -30.90 30.73
CA GLY A 183 -1.83 -30.97 30.94
C GLY A 183 -2.57 -29.89 30.16
N ASP A 184 -3.57 -29.27 30.80
CA ASP A 184 -4.46 -28.25 30.23
C ASP A 184 -4.06 -26.82 30.65
N ASP A 185 -2.77 -26.59 30.91
CA ASP A 185 -2.22 -25.31 31.36
C ASP A 185 -2.05 -24.32 30.18
N TRP A 186 -3.16 -23.65 29.83
CA TRP A 186 -3.28 -22.73 28.70
C TRP A 186 -3.46 -21.29 29.17
N THR A 187 -2.74 -20.37 28.52
CA THR A 187 -2.96 -18.92 28.67
C THR A 187 -3.74 -18.39 27.47
N ARG A 188 -4.55 -17.35 27.72
CA ARG A 188 -5.28 -16.61 26.68
C ARG A 188 -4.96 -15.12 26.78
N LEU A 189 -4.80 -14.47 25.63
CA LEU A 189 -4.86 -13.01 25.51
C LEU A 189 -6.13 -12.68 24.71
N ARG A 190 -6.95 -11.77 25.22
CA ARG A 190 -8.13 -11.26 24.51
C ARG A 190 -7.68 -10.28 23.43
N PHE A 191 -8.54 -9.96 22.46
CA PHE A 191 -8.21 -9.00 21.41
C PHE A 191 -7.82 -7.62 21.98
N GLU A 192 -8.40 -7.22 23.12
CA GLU A 192 -8.06 -5.97 23.82
C GLU A 192 -6.60 -5.96 24.33
N ASP A 193 -6.08 -7.11 24.79
CA ASP A 193 -4.70 -7.25 25.25
C ASP A 193 -3.73 -7.18 24.04
N ILE A 194 -4.14 -7.77 22.90
CA ILE A 194 -3.39 -7.76 21.64
C ILE A 194 -3.33 -6.34 21.05
N ALA A 195 -4.45 -5.62 21.05
CA ALA A 195 -4.57 -4.23 20.61
C ALA A 195 -3.83 -3.23 21.52
N ALA A 196 -3.76 -3.52 22.82
CA ALA A 196 -2.90 -2.78 23.75
C ALA A 196 -1.39 -3.00 23.51
N GLY A 197 -1.04 -3.93 22.62
CA GLY A 197 0.33 -4.22 22.20
C GLY A 197 1.07 -5.25 23.07
N VAL A 198 0.34 -6.13 23.77
CA VAL A 198 0.97 -7.18 24.58
C VAL A 198 1.75 -8.16 23.70
N ALA A 199 3.05 -8.26 23.97
CA ALA A 199 3.94 -9.28 23.43
C ALA A 199 4.37 -10.25 24.54
N VAL A 200 4.47 -11.53 24.19
CA VAL A 200 4.91 -12.62 25.08
C VAL A 200 6.06 -13.38 24.40
N ASP A 201 7.29 -12.91 24.60
CA ASP A 201 8.49 -13.55 24.04
C ASP A 201 8.69 -14.95 24.67
N PRO A 202 8.92 -16.03 23.89
CA PRO A 202 9.07 -16.11 22.44
C PRO A 202 7.81 -16.54 21.66
N TYR A 203 6.67 -16.70 22.34
CA TYR A 203 5.43 -17.26 21.78
C TYR A 203 4.73 -16.34 20.78
N PHE A 204 4.63 -15.05 21.09
CA PHE A 204 3.82 -14.08 20.36
C PHE A 204 4.43 -12.70 20.44
N LYS A 205 5.03 -12.20 19.36
CA LYS A 205 5.64 -10.85 19.32
C LYS A 205 5.74 -10.33 17.90
N VAL A 206 5.82 -9.01 17.74
CA VAL A 206 6.26 -8.45 16.47
C VAL A 206 7.76 -8.69 16.30
N VAL A 207 8.13 -9.13 15.10
CA VAL A 207 9.49 -9.18 14.60
C VAL A 207 9.62 -8.17 13.46
N PRO A 208 10.75 -7.46 13.33
CA PRO A 208 11.06 -6.70 12.13
C PRO A 208 10.90 -7.62 10.92
N GLY A 209 10.18 -7.18 9.90
CA GLY A 209 9.95 -8.03 8.74
C GLY A 209 11.17 -8.16 7.85
N GLY A 210 11.03 -8.87 6.74
CA GLY A 210 12.14 -9.17 5.84
C GLY A 210 12.99 -10.37 6.29
N ALA A 211 14.06 -10.65 5.53
CA ALA A 211 15.08 -11.62 5.89
C ALA A 211 15.83 -11.18 7.19
N PRO A 212 16.59 -12.06 7.86
CA PRO A 212 17.46 -11.68 8.98
C PRO A 212 18.24 -10.39 8.69
N ALA A 213 18.26 -9.46 9.66
CA ALA A 213 18.72 -8.09 9.56
C ALA A 213 19.94 -7.91 8.63
N GLN A 214 19.70 -7.34 7.46
CA GLN A 214 20.72 -7.16 6.43
C GLN A 214 21.61 -5.97 6.80
N ALA A 215 22.85 -6.25 7.20
CA ALA A 215 23.85 -5.23 7.49
C ALA A 215 24.65 -4.87 6.23
N LEU A 216 25.38 -3.75 6.25
CA LEU A 216 26.26 -3.32 5.16
C LEU A 216 27.47 -4.26 4.97
N GLY A 217 27.72 -4.66 3.72
CA GLY A 217 28.94 -5.35 3.29
C GLY A 217 28.96 -6.86 3.53
N VAL A 218 30.14 -7.46 3.32
CA VAL A 218 30.36 -8.91 3.39
C VAL A 218 30.01 -9.50 4.74
N GLY A 219 29.22 -10.58 4.73
CA GLY A 219 28.70 -11.22 5.95
C GLY A 219 27.49 -10.50 6.56
N GLY A 220 27.06 -9.39 5.95
CA GLY A 220 25.85 -8.67 6.36
C GLY A 220 24.54 -9.37 5.97
N ILE A 221 24.58 -10.44 5.17
CA ILE A 221 23.45 -11.36 4.98
C ILE A 221 23.90 -12.81 5.23
N PRO A 222 23.12 -13.66 5.93
CA PRO A 222 23.50 -15.05 6.18
C PRO A 222 23.65 -15.89 4.91
N THR A 223 24.55 -16.87 4.96
CA THR A 223 24.73 -17.86 3.89
C THR A 223 23.46 -18.71 3.73
N PRO A 224 22.86 -18.79 2.53
CA PRO A 224 21.61 -19.48 2.31
C PRO A 224 21.83 -20.99 2.08
N ALA A 225 20.81 -21.78 2.39
CA ALA A 225 20.79 -23.22 2.13
C ALA A 225 19.87 -23.55 0.94
N GLY A 226 20.24 -24.54 0.13
CA GLY A 226 19.38 -25.08 -0.93
C GLY A 226 20.14 -25.55 -2.18
N GLU A 227 19.46 -26.33 -3.02
CA GLU A 227 20.05 -26.92 -4.24
C GLU A 227 20.39 -25.89 -5.34
N ASN A 228 19.80 -24.69 -5.26
CA ASN A 228 20.08 -23.57 -6.17
C ASN A 228 21.13 -22.59 -5.62
N VAL A 229 21.81 -22.94 -4.51
CA VAL A 229 22.90 -22.15 -3.94
C VAL A 229 24.25 -22.70 -4.40
N VAL A 230 25.10 -21.81 -4.92
CA VAL A 230 26.49 -22.07 -5.30
C VAL A 230 27.39 -21.39 -4.27
N LEU A 231 27.93 -22.20 -3.35
CA LEU A 231 28.87 -21.74 -2.34
C LEU A 231 30.29 -21.68 -2.90
N ILE A 232 30.90 -20.50 -2.87
CA ILE A 232 32.33 -20.31 -3.15
C ILE A 232 33.09 -20.50 -1.83
N ASN A 233 34.07 -21.41 -1.83
CA ASN A 233 34.75 -21.90 -0.63
C ASN A 233 36.28 -21.64 -0.63
N ALA A 234 36.75 -20.76 -1.53
CA ALA A 234 38.16 -20.41 -1.67
C ALA A 234 38.32 -19.10 -2.45
N ASP A 235 39.40 -18.37 -2.17
CA ASP A 235 39.78 -17.17 -2.91
C ASP A 235 40.25 -17.50 -4.33
N SER A 236 40.00 -16.59 -5.27
CA SER A 236 40.28 -16.76 -6.70
C SER A 236 40.81 -15.47 -7.33
N THR A 237 41.92 -15.57 -8.06
CA THR A 237 42.44 -14.49 -8.92
C THR A 237 41.84 -14.51 -10.33
N SER A 238 40.80 -15.32 -10.57
CA SER A 238 40.08 -15.42 -11.84
C SER A 238 38.72 -14.70 -11.80
N THR A 239 38.22 -14.30 -12.96
CA THR A 239 36.83 -13.83 -13.12
C THR A 239 35.87 -14.98 -12.86
N LEU A 240 34.88 -14.77 -12.00
CA LEU A 240 33.73 -15.65 -11.82
C LEU A 240 32.68 -15.31 -12.89
N VAL A 241 32.53 -16.18 -13.90
CA VAL A 241 31.54 -16.02 -14.97
C VAL A 241 30.30 -16.86 -14.64
N ILE A 242 29.14 -16.21 -14.56
CA ILE A 242 27.85 -16.78 -14.18
C ILE A 242 26.92 -16.74 -15.40
N THR A 243 26.81 -17.89 -16.09
CA THR A 243 25.93 -18.06 -17.26
C THR A 243 24.66 -18.86 -16.94
N GLN A 244 24.42 -19.21 -15.66
CA GLN A 244 23.27 -19.99 -15.24
C GLN A 244 22.41 -19.23 -14.22
N GLY A 245 21.21 -18.86 -14.66
CA GLY A 245 20.21 -18.12 -13.88
C GLY A 245 19.43 -18.95 -12.87
N ASN A 246 18.51 -18.28 -12.17
CA ASN A 246 17.66 -18.84 -11.09
C ASN A 246 18.47 -19.43 -9.92
N ARG A 247 19.53 -18.72 -9.50
CA ARG A 247 20.51 -19.22 -8.52
C ARG A 247 21.08 -18.12 -7.63
N ILE A 248 21.52 -18.52 -6.44
CA ILE A 248 22.28 -17.68 -5.53
C ILE A 248 23.74 -18.13 -5.57
N TYR A 249 24.66 -17.19 -5.78
CA TYR A 249 26.10 -17.39 -5.64
C TYR A 249 26.54 -16.66 -4.37
N ASP A 250 26.99 -17.40 -3.36
CA ASP A 250 27.44 -16.85 -2.09
C ASP A 250 28.96 -16.99 -1.96
N GLY A 251 29.64 -15.86 -1.76
CA GLY A 251 31.08 -15.78 -1.61
C GLY A 251 31.60 -16.25 -0.26
N GLN A 252 30.75 -16.30 0.78
CA GLN A 252 31.08 -16.63 2.17
C GLN A 252 32.28 -15.82 2.73
N GLY A 253 32.52 -14.62 2.20
CA GLY A 253 33.68 -13.80 2.53
C GLY A 253 34.97 -14.15 1.80
N HIS A 254 34.90 -14.92 0.71
CA HIS A 254 36.03 -15.15 -0.19
C HIS A 254 36.21 -14.06 -1.25
N THR A 255 37.44 -13.95 -1.73
CA THR A 255 37.86 -12.98 -2.75
C THR A 255 37.75 -13.53 -4.16
N VAL A 256 37.24 -12.75 -5.11
CA VAL A 256 37.26 -13.04 -6.55
C VAL A 256 37.82 -11.84 -7.33
N LYS A 257 38.38 -12.07 -8.53
CA LYS A 257 38.96 -10.97 -9.32
C LYS A 257 37.88 -10.01 -9.84
N LYS A 258 36.85 -10.58 -10.47
CA LYS A 258 35.71 -9.89 -11.08
C LYS A 258 34.53 -10.86 -11.07
N ILE A 259 33.31 -10.36 -11.01
CA ILE A 259 32.10 -11.16 -11.24
C ILE A 259 31.46 -10.69 -12.55
N GLN A 260 31.06 -11.64 -13.40
CA GLN A 260 30.42 -11.37 -14.69
C GLN A 260 29.17 -12.24 -14.82
N ILE A 261 28.01 -11.61 -14.76
CA ILE A 261 26.69 -12.25 -14.82
C ILE A 261 26.14 -12.10 -16.24
N GLU A 262 25.79 -13.21 -16.86
CA GLU A 262 25.25 -13.34 -18.24
C GLU A 262 23.97 -14.18 -18.21
N ALA A 263 23.10 -13.93 -17.22
CA ALA A 263 21.88 -14.69 -16.97
C ALA A 263 20.89 -13.87 -16.12
N ASN A 264 19.62 -14.30 -16.12
CA ASN A 264 18.53 -13.67 -15.38
C ASN A 264 18.28 -14.37 -14.03
N ASN A 265 17.63 -13.67 -13.08
CA ASN A 265 17.26 -14.17 -11.76
C ASN A 265 18.47 -14.73 -10.97
N VAL A 266 19.61 -14.04 -11.03
CA VAL A 266 20.83 -14.38 -10.29
C VAL A 266 20.96 -13.50 -9.06
N THR A 267 21.20 -14.09 -7.89
CA THR A 267 21.69 -13.37 -6.71
C THR A 267 23.18 -13.60 -6.55
N VAL A 268 23.96 -12.54 -6.35
CA VAL A 268 25.38 -12.58 -5.98
C VAL A 268 25.52 -11.92 -4.62
N GLN A 269 26.15 -12.61 -3.66
CA GLN A 269 26.30 -12.08 -2.31
C GLN A 269 27.58 -12.46 -1.56
N ASN A 270 27.95 -11.66 -0.55
CA ASN A 270 29.05 -11.95 0.39
C ASN A 270 30.44 -12.15 -0.25
N PHE A 271 30.75 -11.43 -1.33
CA PHE A 271 32.07 -11.47 -1.98
C PHE A 271 32.96 -10.27 -1.62
N TYR A 272 34.26 -10.51 -1.48
CA TYR A 272 35.26 -9.48 -1.75
C TYR A 272 35.60 -9.51 -3.25
N VAL A 273 35.56 -8.36 -3.92
CA VAL A 273 35.94 -8.22 -5.33
C VAL A 273 37.17 -7.32 -5.42
N ARG A 274 38.27 -7.83 -6.00
CA ARG A 274 39.59 -7.19 -5.97
C ARG A 274 40.42 -7.44 -7.22
N GLY A 275 41.08 -6.41 -7.75
CA GLY A 275 41.96 -6.51 -8.91
C GLY A 275 41.19 -6.67 -10.23
N ALA A 276 39.94 -6.20 -10.28
CA ALA A 276 39.13 -6.21 -11.48
C ALA A 276 39.68 -5.24 -12.55
N THR A 277 39.04 -5.22 -13.72
CA THR A 277 39.42 -4.31 -14.81
C THR A 277 38.14 -3.78 -15.47
N GLY A 278 38.01 -2.45 -15.56
CA GLY A 278 36.84 -1.71 -16.04
C GLY A 278 35.61 -1.78 -15.13
N ALA A 279 35.23 -2.97 -14.64
CA ALA A 279 34.13 -3.13 -13.69
C ALA A 279 34.42 -4.25 -12.68
N GLY A 280 34.17 -3.99 -11.39
CA GLY A 280 34.24 -4.98 -10.31
C GLY A 280 33.23 -6.10 -10.47
N ILE A 281 31.95 -5.72 -10.55
CA ILE A 281 30.85 -6.62 -10.92
C ILE A 281 30.22 -6.11 -12.22
N TYR A 282 30.07 -6.99 -13.20
CA TYR A 282 29.39 -6.72 -14.46
C TYR A 282 28.16 -7.62 -14.55
N SER A 283 26.97 -7.05 -14.74
CA SER A 283 25.70 -7.79 -14.80
C SER A 283 24.93 -7.50 -16.07
N GLN A 284 24.59 -8.53 -16.85
CA GLN A 284 23.70 -8.42 -17.99
C GLN A 284 22.61 -9.51 -17.90
N GLY A 285 21.39 -9.09 -17.53
CA GLY A 285 20.23 -9.96 -17.36
C GLY A 285 19.20 -9.40 -16.37
N ASP A 286 17.94 -9.82 -16.53
CA ASP A 286 16.82 -9.29 -15.73
C ASP A 286 16.72 -9.93 -14.34
N ASN A 287 16.16 -9.18 -13.38
CA ASN A 287 15.90 -9.54 -11.98
C ASN A 287 17.14 -10.00 -11.20
N ASN A 288 18.33 -9.50 -11.57
CA ASN A 288 19.57 -9.82 -10.87
C ASN A 288 19.69 -9.01 -9.58
N THR A 289 20.16 -9.65 -8.50
CA THR A 289 20.42 -9.03 -7.20
C THR A 289 21.91 -9.11 -6.88
N ILE A 290 22.55 -7.96 -6.67
CA ILE A 290 23.95 -7.84 -6.26
C ILE A 290 23.93 -7.27 -4.84
N GLN A 291 24.33 -8.05 -3.84
CA GLN A 291 24.19 -7.61 -2.45
C GLN A 291 25.36 -7.97 -1.56
N ASN A 292 25.58 -7.22 -0.47
CA ASN A 292 26.58 -7.55 0.55
C ASN A 292 27.99 -7.83 0.02
N CYS A 293 28.36 -7.26 -1.13
CA CYS A 293 29.69 -7.38 -1.69
C CYS A 293 30.54 -6.18 -1.27
N ASP A 294 31.83 -6.39 -1.07
CA ASP A 294 32.82 -5.34 -0.85
C ASP A 294 33.71 -5.26 -2.09
N ILE A 295 33.68 -4.12 -2.79
CA ILE A 295 34.25 -3.91 -4.13
C ILE A 295 35.27 -2.78 -4.03
N ALA A 296 36.52 -3.08 -4.43
CA ALA A 296 37.65 -2.16 -4.43
C ALA A 296 38.72 -2.63 -5.43
N GLN A 297 39.72 -1.79 -5.71
CA GLN A 297 40.87 -2.14 -6.55
C GLN A 297 40.46 -2.62 -7.97
N VAL A 298 39.60 -1.85 -8.63
CA VAL A 298 39.24 -1.98 -10.04
C VAL A 298 40.21 -1.11 -10.85
N ALA A 299 41.04 -1.73 -11.68
CA ALA A 299 42.02 -1.01 -12.50
C ALA A 299 41.43 -0.53 -13.83
N GLU A 300 42.03 0.52 -14.40
CA GLU A 300 41.81 0.99 -15.76
C GLU A 300 41.97 -0.17 -16.77
N GLY A 301 41.08 -0.25 -17.76
CA GLY A 301 41.07 -1.30 -18.79
C GLY A 301 41.67 -0.89 -20.14
N GLY A 302 42.23 0.32 -20.23
CA GLY A 302 42.27 1.11 -21.47
C GLY A 302 41.10 2.09 -21.49
N THR A 303 40.65 2.48 -22.68
CA THR A 303 39.61 3.51 -22.84
C THR A 303 38.26 3.12 -22.22
N GLY A 304 37.78 3.89 -21.25
CA GLY A 304 36.45 3.80 -20.63
C GLY A 304 36.51 3.82 -19.11
N ASP A 305 35.34 4.00 -18.49
CA ASP A 305 35.23 4.27 -17.05
C ASP A 305 35.51 3.06 -16.16
N ILE A 306 35.75 3.35 -14.87
CA ILE A 306 36.20 2.39 -13.85
C ILE A 306 35.12 2.24 -12.78
N ASN A 307 34.35 1.16 -12.88
CA ASN A 307 33.12 0.99 -12.15
C ASN A 307 33.22 0.01 -10.98
N GLY A 308 32.56 0.33 -9.87
CA GLY A 308 32.24 -0.66 -8.84
C GLY A 308 31.32 -1.74 -9.40
N ILE A 309 30.15 -1.33 -9.87
CA ILE A 309 29.14 -2.18 -10.50
C ILE A 309 28.74 -1.59 -11.86
N THR A 310 28.75 -2.41 -12.91
CA THR A 310 28.07 -2.10 -14.17
C THR A 310 26.91 -3.07 -14.37
N PHE A 311 25.71 -2.59 -14.70
CA PHE A 311 24.53 -3.44 -14.86
C PHE A 311 23.67 -3.09 -16.08
N PHE A 312 22.89 -4.07 -16.58
CA PHE A 312 21.91 -3.92 -17.65
C PHE A 312 20.76 -4.91 -17.46
N GLY A 313 19.53 -4.45 -17.67
CA GLY A 313 18.32 -5.27 -17.60
C GLY A 313 17.37 -4.88 -16.47
N ASN A 314 16.12 -5.29 -16.62
CA ASN A 314 15.02 -4.84 -15.77
C ASN A 314 15.02 -5.55 -14.41
N GLY A 315 14.47 -4.91 -13.36
CA GLY A 315 14.32 -5.54 -12.04
C GLY A 315 15.63 -5.69 -11.26
N THR A 316 16.70 -4.99 -11.66
CA THR A 316 18.02 -5.10 -11.01
C THR A 316 18.00 -4.52 -9.60
N LYS A 317 18.57 -5.23 -8.63
CA LYS A 317 18.69 -4.81 -7.23
C LYS A 317 20.15 -4.75 -6.80
N ILE A 318 20.59 -3.61 -6.27
CA ILE A 318 21.94 -3.37 -5.77
C ILE A 318 21.82 -2.98 -4.30
N LEU A 319 22.12 -3.91 -3.38
CA LEU A 319 21.72 -3.82 -1.98
C LEU A 319 22.91 -4.01 -1.00
N TYR A 320 23.14 -3.09 -0.07
CA TYR A 320 24.13 -3.28 1.02
C TYR A 320 25.57 -3.58 0.57
N ASN A 321 25.95 -3.13 -0.63
CA ASN A 321 27.33 -3.26 -1.09
C ASN A 321 28.19 -2.13 -0.51
N ARG A 322 29.48 -2.42 -0.28
CA ARG A 322 30.50 -1.41 0.02
C ARG A 322 31.37 -1.23 -1.20
N ILE A 323 31.34 -0.05 -1.81
CA ILE A 323 32.07 0.30 -3.02
C ILE A 323 33.03 1.44 -2.66
N GLN A 324 34.32 1.16 -2.63
CA GLN A 324 35.30 2.12 -2.11
C GLN A 324 36.69 1.86 -2.72
N ASN A 325 37.53 2.89 -2.80
CA ASN A 325 38.93 2.74 -3.24
C ASN A 325 39.04 1.94 -4.56
N LEU A 326 38.27 2.36 -5.57
CA LEU A 326 38.25 1.68 -6.86
C LEU A 326 39.65 1.75 -7.51
N VAL A 327 40.25 2.93 -7.60
CA VAL A 327 41.62 3.12 -8.08
C VAL A 327 42.59 3.49 -6.96
N ASP A 328 43.82 2.97 -7.07
CA ASP A 328 44.97 3.39 -6.25
C ASP A 328 45.80 4.43 -7.03
N GLY A 329 45.37 5.69 -7.03
CA GLY A 329 46.08 6.81 -7.66
C GLY A 329 45.24 7.60 -8.68
N ASP A 330 45.93 8.13 -9.70
CA ASP A 330 45.36 8.94 -10.79
C ASP A 330 44.65 8.04 -11.83
N PRO A 331 43.32 8.19 -12.07
CA PRO A 331 42.58 7.43 -13.07
C PRO A 331 42.78 7.94 -14.52
N GLY A 332 43.52 9.03 -14.73
CA GLY A 332 43.64 9.68 -16.02
C GLY A 332 42.31 10.31 -16.47
N ASP A 333 41.98 10.15 -17.76
CA ASP A 333 40.75 10.71 -18.34
C ASP A 333 39.49 9.86 -18.06
N SER A 334 39.58 8.80 -17.25
CA SER A 334 38.45 7.88 -16.97
C SER A 334 37.62 8.36 -15.77
N HIS A 335 36.29 8.25 -15.84
CA HIS A 335 35.45 8.41 -14.63
C HIS A 335 35.62 7.20 -13.71
N THR A 336 35.26 7.37 -12.44
CA THR A 336 35.28 6.29 -11.44
C THR A 336 33.95 6.22 -10.71
N ASP A 337 33.01 5.46 -11.26
CA ASP A 337 31.63 5.45 -10.81
C ASP A 337 31.37 4.31 -9.83
N GLY A 338 30.60 4.60 -8.78
CA GLY A 338 30.12 3.55 -7.88
C GLY A 338 29.28 2.51 -8.63
N ILE A 339 28.30 3.00 -9.39
CA ILE A 339 27.36 2.22 -10.20
C ILE A 339 27.19 2.92 -11.56
N GLN A 340 27.35 2.19 -12.67
CA GLN A 340 27.13 2.69 -14.03
C GLN A 340 26.17 1.79 -14.85
N THR A 341 25.28 2.39 -15.64
CA THR A 341 24.46 1.69 -16.67
C THR A 341 24.22 2.61 -17.87
N TRP A 342 24.04 2.03 -19.05
CA TRP A 342 23.73 2.77 -20.29
C TRP A 342 22.95 1.88 -21.28
N ALA A 343 22.28 2.46 -22.27
CA ALA A 343 21.42 1.73 -23.20
C ALA A 343 21.78 1.99 -24.68
N THR A 344 22.60 1.10 -25.24
CA THR A 344 23.00 1.06 -26.67
C THR A 344 22.29 -0.10 -27.40
N PRO A 345 22.40 -0.27 -28.74
CA PRO A 345 21.83 -1.42 -29.44
C PRO A 345 22.28 -2.82 -28.95
N SER A 346 23.29 -2.89 -28.08
CA SER A 346 23.82 -4.13 -27.48
C SER A 346 23.56 -4.26 -25.97
N LYS A 347 22.91 -3.26 -25.36
CA LYS A 347 22.67 -3.12 -23.92
C LYS A 347 21.23 -2.68 -23.69
N ASN A 348 20.46 -3.51 -22.99
CA ASN A 348 19.06 -3.23 -22.74
C ASN A 348 18.92 -2.01 -21.82
N ALA A 349 17.83 -1.26 -22.01
CA ALA A 349 17.35 -0.31 -21.01
C ALA A 349 17.13 -0.99 -19.64
N SER A 350 17.18 -0.20 -18.57
CA SER A 350 17.12 -0.66 -17.19
C SER A 350 15.93 -0.02 -16.49
N SER A 351 14.83 -0.75 -16.32
CA SER A 351 13.63 -0.32 -15.58
C SER A 351 13.39 -1.14 -14.30
N ASN A 352 12.66 -0.58 -13.34
CA ASN A 352 12.34 -1.22 -12.04
C ASN A 352 13.61 -1.53 -11.22
N VAL A 353 14.51 -0.54 -11.11
CA VAL A 353 15.83 -0.71 -10.46
C VAL A 353 15.75 -0.25 -9.00
N ILE A 354 16.38 -1.00 -8.09
CA ILE A 354 16.49 -0.61 -6.68
C ILE A 354 17.96 -0.55 -6.28
N ILE A 355 18.43 0.63 -5.90
CA ILE A 355 19.77 0.88 -5.36
C ILE A 355 19.60 1.28 -3.90
N LYS A 356 19.86 0.37 -2.96
CA LYS A 356 19.52 0.58 -1.55
C LYS A 356 20.56 0.15 -0.52
N GLY A 357 20.81 1.00 0.49
CA GLY A 357 21.66 0.68 1.63
C GLY A 357 23.14 0.51 1.33
N ASN A 358 23.59 0.92 0.14
CA ASN A 358 24.99 0.81 -0.27
C ASN A 358 25.83 1.91 0.38
N TYR A 359 27.10 1.62 0.63
CA TYR A 359 28.11 2.61 1.00
C TYR A 359 29.03 2.81 -0.20
N ILE A 360 29.00 3.98 -0.80
CA ILE A 360 29.82 4.32 -1.97
C ILE A 360 30.72 5.50 -1.59
N SER A 361 32.04 5.35 -1.74
CA SER A 361 32.99 6.42 -1.45
C SER A 361 34.15 6.49 -2.44
N GLY A 362 34.45 7.70 -2.92
CA GLY A 362 35.59 8.00 -3.78
C GLY A 362 36.81 8.50 -2.99
N PRO A 363 37.99 8.61 -3.62
CA PRO A 363 39.08 9.40 -3.08
C PRO A 363 38.68 10.88 -3.01
N GLY A 364 39.31 11.66 -2.12
CA GLY A 364 39.11 13.11 -2.05
C GLY A 364 39.71 13.84 -3.26
N ASN A 365 39.12 14.97 -3.63
CA ASN A 365 39.53 15.76 -4.80
C ASN A 365 41.01 16.21 -4.69
N SER A 366 41.84 15.74 -5.61
CA SER A 366 43.25 16.17 -5.75
C SER A 366 43.57 16.77 -7.12
N ASN A 367 42.60 16.78 -8.05
CA ASN A 367 42.73 17.35 -9.39
C ASN A 367 41.32 17.66 -9.94
N PRO A 368 40.99 18.92 -10.29
CA PRO A 368 39.65 19.34 -10.74
C PRO A 368 39.32 18.94 -12.20
N GLY A 369 39.73 17.74 -12.60
CA GLY A 369 39.36 17.10 -13.86
C GLY A 369 39.02 15.63 -13.69
N HIS A 370 38.91 15.13 -12.46
CA HIS A 370 38.58 13.74 -12.16
C HIS A 370 37.13 13.64 -11.68
N ILE A 371 36.35 12.83 -12.39
CA ILE A 371 34.93 12.62 -12.11
C ILE A 371 34.79 11.34 -11.27
N HIS A 372 34.20 11.52 -10.08
CA HIS A 372 34.02 10.49 -9.06
C HIS A 372 32.52 10.47 -8.70
N GLN A 373 31.70 9.73 -9.45
CA GLN A 373 30.24 9.71 -9.25
C GLN A 373 29.80 8.54 -8.36
N ALA A 374 28.69 8.70 -7.65
CA ALA A 374 28.04 7.58 -6.97
C ALA A 374 27.24 6.71 -7.96
N ILE A 375 26.50 7.36 -8.86
CA ILE A 375 25.62 6.72 -9.86
C ILE A 375 25.72 7.50 -11.18
N MET A 376 26.02 6.78 -12.27
CA MET A 376 25.97 7.25 -13.66
C MET A 376 24.94 6.41 -14.43
N ALA A 377 23.90 7.02 -14.98
CA ALA A 377 22.87 6.29 -15.70
C ALA A 377 22.44 6.98 -16.99
N GLU A 378 22.49 6.24 -18.10
CA GLU A 378 22.03 6.69 -19.42
C GLU A 378 20.91 5.81 -19.98
N GLY A 379 19.86 6.43 -20.51
CA GLY A 379 18.74 5.80 -21.19
C GLY A 379 18.94 5.61 -22.70
N PRO A 380 17.99 4.92 -23.36
CA PRO A 380 18.03 4.64 -24.80
C PRO A 380 18.18 5.85 -25.71
N ASP A 381 17.66 7.01 -25.32
CA ASP A 381 17.66 8.25 -26.09
C ASP A 381 18.69 9.29 -25.56
N SER A 382 19.61 8.91 -24.64
CA SER A 382 20.72 9.76 -24.17
C SER A 382 21.59 10.29 -25.31
N GLU A 383 21.86 11.60 -25.32
CA GLU A 383 22.77 12.25 -26.27
C GLU A 383 24.25 12.21 -25.85
N ASP A 384 24.59 11.87 -24.59
CA ASP A 384 25.97 11.90 -24.03
C ASP A 384 26.82 10.65 -24.40
N GLY A 385 26.38 9.90 -25.41
CA GLY A 385 27.16 8.83 -26.06
C GLY A 385 26.86 7.41 -25.60
N GLY A 386 26.16 7.20 -24.47
CA GLY A 386 25.70 5.89 -24.02
C GLY A 386 24.33 5.44 -24.55
N GLY A 387 23.64 6.29 -25.33
CA GLY A 387 22.33 6.01 -25.92
C GLY A 387 22.33 5.21 -27.25
N GLY A 388 21.20 5.29 -27.95
CA GLY A 388 20.90 4.56 -29.20
C GLY A 388 20.27 3.17 -29.00
N GLY A 389 19.85 2.82 -27.78
CA GLY A 389 19.27 1.53 -27.42
C GLY A 389 17.80 1.35 -27.82
N THR A 390 17.12 0.42 -27.16
CA THR A 390 15.65 0.29 -27.24
C THR A 390 15.08 -0.07 -25.86
N GLY A 391 13.82 0.33 -25.63
CA GLY A 391 13.15 0.21 -24.34
C GLY A 391 12.93 1.60 -23.72
N ILE A 392 12.78 1.63 -22.40
CA ILE A 392 12.75 2.85 -21.57
C ILE A 392 13.50 2.50 -20.28
N SER A 393 14.26 3.43 -19.71
CA SER A 393 14.89 3.28 -18.38
C SER A 393 14.07 4.07 -17.36
N GLN A 394 13.16 3.40 -16.63
CA GLN A 394 12.22 4.08 -15.74
C GLN A 394 11.89 3.32 -14.45
N ASN A 395 11.24 4.00 -13.51
CA ASN A 395 10.78 3.47 -12.21
C ASN A 395 11.95 2.97 -11.36
N TRP A 396 12.72 3.89 -10.78
CA TRP A 396 13.89 3.59 -9.95
C TRP A 396 13.72 4.07 -8.53
N LEU A 397 14.26 3.31 -7.57
CA LEU A 397 14.37 3.70 -6.17
C LEU A 397 15.85 3.77 -5.76
N ILE A 398 16.30 4.95 -5.35
CA ILE A 398 17.63 5.21 -4.79
C ILE A 398 17.41 5.58 -3.32
N ALA A 399 17.61 4.62 -2.41
CA ALA A 399 17.21 4.81 -1.01
C ALA A 399 18.20 4.31 0.05
N ASP A 400 18.27 5.01 1.18
CA ASP A 400 19.02 4.57 2.38
C ASP A 400 20.53 4.36 2.13
N ASN A 401 21.09 4.89 1.03
CA ASN A 401 22.51 4.76 0.71
C ASN A 401 23.35 5.83 1.42
N TYR A 402 24.65 5.56 1.58
CA TYR A 402 25.64 6.54 2.03
C TYR A 402 26.59 6.86 0.88
N PHE A 403 26.61 8.11 0.43
CA PHE A 403 27.42 8.60 -0.67
C PHE A 403 28.48 9.58 -0.14
N ALA A 404 29.77 9.23 -0.30
CA ALA A 404 30.91 10.07 0.03
C ALA A 404 31.91 10.06 -1.13
N THR A 405 31.45 10.54 -2.29
CA THR A 405 32.23 10.71 -3.51
C THR A 405 32.60 12.19 -3.67
N PHE A 406 33.79 12.48 -4.19
CA PHE A 406 34.36 13.83 -4.24
C PHE A 406 34.85 14.12 -5.66
N GLY A 407 34.12 14.93 -6.44
CA GLY A 407 34.42 15.23 -7.84
C GLY A 407 34.01 16.66 -8.22
N THR A 408 34.34 17.12 -9.42
CA THR A 408 34.06 18.50 -9.89
C THR A 408 32.89 18.60 -10.88
N ASN A 409 31.92 17.72 -10.71
CA ASN A 409 30.72 17.64 -11.55
C ASN A 409 29.54 17.22 -10.65
N GLN A 410 29.03 16.00 -10.77
CA GLN A 410 27.80 15.55 -10.12
C GLN A 410 27.99 14.30 -9.25
N CYS A 411 27.23 14.19 -8.16
CA CYS A 411 27.21 12.97 -7.33
C CYS A 411 26.35 11.86 -7.96
N ILE A 412 25.22 12.23 -8.57
CA ILE A 412 24.35 11.35 -9.35
C ILE A 412 24.12 12.00 -10.72
N LYS A 413 24.28 11.27 -11.82
CA LYS A 413 23.87 11.69 -13.17
C LYS A 413 22.78 10.77 -13.71
N LEU A 414 21.70 11.35 -14.24
CA LEU A 414 20.56 10.66 -14.83
C LEU A 414 20.21 11.27 -16.19
N ASP A 415 20.62 10.64 -17.27
CA ASP A 415 20.34 11.08 -18.65
C ASP A 415 19.36 10.10 -19.31
N ASP A 416 18.25 10.59 -19.85
CA ASP A 416 17.13 9.76 -20.34
C ASP A 416 16.65 8.67 -19.34
N ILE A 417 16.63 9.00 -18.05
CA ILE A 417 16.04 8.15 -16.99
C ILE A 417 14.74 8.80 -16.51
N HIS A 418 13.71 8.00 -16.20
CA HIS A 418 12.41 8.54 -15.79
C HIS A 418 11.87 7.91 -14.50
N ASP A 419 10.95 8.61 -13.82
CA ASP A 419 10.26 8.12 -12.62
C ASP A 419 11.25 7.62 -11.55
N VAL A 420 12.10 8.50 -11.03
CA VAL A 420 13.17 8.15 -10.07
C VAL A 420 12.90 8.77 -8.71
N ASP A 421 12.86 7.93 -7.67
CA ASP A 421 12.68 8.35 -6.28
C ASP A 421 14.01 8.28 -5.51
N ILE A 422 14.46 9.43 -5.02
CA ILE A 422 15.68 9.59 -4.24
C ILE A 422 15.27 9.98 -2.81
N THR A 423 15.46 9.09 -1.83
CA THR A 423 14.90 9.21 -0.48
C THR A 423 15.77 8.56 0.60
N ARG A 424 15.85 9.16 1.80
CA ARG A 424 16.61 8.64 2.97
C ARG A 424 18.11 8.38 2.75
N ASN A 425 18.71 8.89 1.68
CA ASN A 425 20.15 8.76 1.47
C ASN A 425 20.92 9.76 2.34
N THR A 426 22.16 9.44 2.68
CA THR A 426 23.11 10.39 3.28
C THR A 426 24.13 10.81 2.22
N PHE A 427 24.13 12.09 1.87
CA PHE A 427 25.09 12.71 0.97
C PHE A 427 26.15 13.44 1.81
N ALA A 428 27.36 12.90 1.82
CA ALA A 428 28.49 13.30 2.65
C ALA A 428 29.79 13.52 1.83
N GLY A 429 29.64 13.74 0.53
CA GLY A 429 30.72 13.97 -0.43
C GLY A 429 30.96 15.45 -0.75
N GLU A 430 31.47 15.71 -1.95
CA GLU A 430 31.70 17.05 -2.51
C GLU A 430 31.49 17.00 -4.02
N SER A 431 30.61 17.84 -4.58
CA SER A 431 30.37 17.94 -6.03
C SER A 431 29.68 19.26 -6.39
N ASP A 432 29.95 19.82 -7.57
CA ASP A 432 29.24 20.99 -8.09
C ASP A 432 27.71 20.79 -8.03
N THR A 433 27.21 19.61 -8.46
CA THR A 433 25.78 19.27 -8.48
C THR A 433 25.47 18.00 -7.65
N LEU A 434 24.39 18.00 -6.87
CA LEU A 434 23.94 16.81 -6.12
C LEU A 434 23.35 15.73 -7.05
N VAL A 435 22.36 16.10 -7.87
CA VAL A 435 21.68 15.21 -8.83
C VAL A 435 21.55 15.94 -10.17
N GLU A 436 22.46 15.68 -11.10
CA GLU A 436 22.32 16.19 -12.46
C GLU A 436 21.37 15.32 -13.27
N THR A 437 20.47 15.97 -13.99
CA THR A 437 19.56 15.33 -14.95
C THR A 437 19.89 15.84 -16.35
N GLY A 438 20.44 14.98 -17.20
CA GLY A 438 20.70 15.31 -18.60
C GLY A 438 19.44 15.29 -19.46
N ASP A 439 19.66 15.31 -20.77
CA ASP A 439 18.58 15.39 -21.76
C ASP A 439 17.52 14.30 -21.57
N LEU A 440 16.25 14.70 -21.74
CA LEU A 440 15.04 13.85 -21.74
C LEU A 440 14.64 13.17 -20.42
N SER A 441 15.42 13.26 -19.34
CA SER A 441 15.03 12.75 -18.02
C SER A 441 13.75 13.42 -17.50
N THR A 442 12.86 12.65 -16.84
CA THR A 442 11.56 13.18 -16.35
C THR A 442 11.11 12.57 -15.03
N ASN A 443 10.37 13.34 -14.23
CA ASN A 443 9.83 12.91 -12.93
C ASN A 443 10.91 12.34 -11.97
N ILE A 444 12.02 13.07 -11.86
CA ILE A 444 13.08 12.81 -10.87
C ILE A 444 12.68 13.52 -9.57
N ARG A 445 12.49 12.78 -8.49
CA ARG A 445 11.95 13.27 -7.22
C ARG A 445 12.97 13.12 -6.09
N LEU A 446 13.37 14.25 -5.52
CA LEU A 446 14.26 14.31 -4.37
C LEU A 446 13.44 14.63 -3.11
N PHE A 447 13.31 13.66 -2.22
CA PHE A 447 12.49 13.79 -1.01
C PHE A 447 13.24 14.47 0.14
N SER A 448 12.52 15.17 1.02
CA SER A 448 13.11 15.93 2.14
C SER A 448 13.72 15.07 3.24
N ASP A 449 13.53 13.75 3.20
CA ASP A 449 14.16 12.79 4.13
C ASP A 449 15.59 12.36 3.76
N ASN A 450 16.16 12.87 2.66
CA ASN A 450 17.60 12.76 2.40
C ASN A 450 18.39 13.69 3.33
N ILE A 451 19.51 13.19 3.86
CA ILE A 451 20.41 13.93 4.75
C ILE A 451 21.59 14.43 3.93
N ILE A 452 21.66 15.74 3.69
CA ILE A 452 22.80 16.38 3.02
C ILE A 452 23.73 16.97 4.10
N THR A 453 24.97 16.49 4.11
CA THR A 453 26.06 16.90 5.03
C THR A 453 27.36 17.25 4.31
N GLY A 454 27.49 16.85 3.05
CA GLY A 454 28.58 17.22 2.15
C GLY A 454 28.43 18.62 1.57
N ASP A 455 29.45 19.06 0.83
CA ASP A 455 29.47 20.38 0.18
C ASP A 455 29.03 20.23 -1.28
N TYR A 456 27.84 20.75 -1.60
CA TYR A 456 27.25 20.66 -2.94
C TYR A 456 26.81 22.06 -3.39
N GLU A 457 27.32 22.56 -4.52
CA GLU A 457 27.04 23.95 -4.94
C GLU A 457 25.57 24.14 -5.39
N GLU A 458 24.99 23.13 -6.03
CA GLU A 458 23.58 23.08 -6.45
C GLU A 458 22.96 21.67 -6.41
N THR A 459 21.63 21.59 -6.51
CA THR A 459 20.88 20.31 -6.44
C THR A 459 20.61 19.69 -7.83
N GLY A 460 20.54 20.50 -8.89
CA GLY A 460 20.14 20.09 -10.25
C GLY A 460 18.63 20.23 -10.55
N ASP A 461 18.19 19.88 -11.76
CA ASP A 461 16.79 20.02 -12.21
C ASP A 461 15.90 18.84 -11.76
N VAL A 462 15.70 18.76 -10.44
CA VAL A 462 14.85 17.74 -9.80
C VAL A 462 13.59 18.35 -9.20
N THR A 463 12.54 17.53 -9.08
CA THR A 463 11.37 17.89 -8.28
C THR A 463 11.69 17.63 -6.81
N GLU A 464 12.00 18.68 -6.04
CA GLU A 464 12.07 18.58 -4.58
C GLU A 464 10.67 18.32 -4.00
N VAL A 465 10.56 17.32 -3.13
CA VAL A 465 9.31 16.90 -2.49
C VAL A 465 9.44 17.04 -0.98
N ASP A 466 8.71 17.99 -0.40
CA ASP A 466 8.66 18.23 1.05
C ASP A 466 7.76 17.21 1.76
N ALA A 467 8.20 15.95 1.74
CA ALA A 467 7.65 14.82 2.45
C ALA A 467 8.70 13.70 2.57
N PRO A 468 8.53 12.73 3.47
CA PRO A 468 9.24 11.46 3.40
C PRO A 468 8.95 10.75 2.07
N GLY A 469 9.97 10.13 1.48
CA GLY A 469 9.82 9.36 0.25
C GLY A 469 9.27 7.96 0.47
N PRO A 470 8.96 7.23 -0.62
CA PRO A 470 8.35 5.91 -0.54
C PRO A 470 9.18 4.97 0.35
N SER A 471 8.48 4.33 1.30
CA SER A 471 9.09 3.58 2.40
C SER A 471 9.59 2.18 2.02
N GLU A 472 9.69 1.86 0.72
CA GLU A 472 9.98 0.50 0.22
C GLU A 472 11.20 -0.14 0.93
N SER A 473 10.87 -1.03 1.87
CA SER A 473 11.84 -1.49 2.86
C SER A 473 12.37 -2.87 2.51
N LEU A 474 13.51 -2.87 1.81
CA LEU A 474 14.41 -4.02 1.80
C LEU A 474 15.35 -4.05 3.05
N THR A 475 15.30 -3.00 3.90
CA THR A 475 15.73 -2.92 5.33
C THR A 475 15.22 -4.04 6.23
N GLY A 476 13.95 -4.31 5.99
CA GLY A 476 13.14 -5.21 6.75
C GLY A 476 11.74 -4.96 6.21
N GLY A 477 11.16 -5.96 5.55
CA GLY A 477 9.81 -5.84 5.02
C GLY A 477 8.81 -5.51 6.12
N GLU A 478 7.55 -5.34 5.72
CA GLU A 478 6.44 -5.09 6.65
C GLU A 478 6.54 -5.95 7.92
N PRO A 479 6.45 -5.38 9.13
CA PRO A 479 6.58 -6.14 10.38
C PRO A 479 5.67 -7.37 10.39
N ALA A 480 6.12 -8.45 11.03
CA ALA A 480 5.31 -9.66 11.18
C ALA A 480 5.06 -9.97 12.66
N VAL A 481 3.95 -10.63 12.96
CA VAL A 481 3.73 -11.27 14.25
C VAL A 481 4.22 -12.72 14.17
N GLN A 482 5.25 -13.03 14.96
CA GLN A 482 5.73 -14.40 15.15
C GLN A 482 4.81 -15.14 16.14
N PHE A 483 4.43 -16.36 15.76
CA PHE A 483 3.78 -17.39 16.57
C PHE A 483 4.76 -18.55 16.76
N ARG A 484 5.09 -18.90 18.00
CA ARG A 484 5.98 -20.02 18.33
C ARG A 484 5.35 -20.98 19.32
N VAL A 485 5.50 -22.28 19.07
CA VAL A 485 5.16 -23.33 20.05
C VAL A 485 6.16 -24.49 20.03
N ARG A 486 6.49 -25.04 21.21
CA ARG A 486 7.36 -26.21 21.37
C ARG A 486 6.62 -27.53 21.31
N ALA A 487 7.37 -28.58 21.00
CA ALA A 487 6.96 -29.97 21.04
C ALA A 487 6.47 -30.44 22.44
N ASP A 488 6.94 -29.82 23.52
CA ASP A 488 6.63 -30.17 24.92
C ASP A 488 5.64 -29.22 25.64
N ALA A 489 5.05 -28.26 24.93
CA ALA A 489 4.04 -27.38 25.52
C ALA A 489 2.72 -28.13 25.81
N ALA A 490 1.87 -27.56 26.67
CA ALA A 490 0.51 -28.05 26.92
C ALA A 490 -0.30 -28.22 25.61
N ARG A 491 -1.32 -29.08 25.66
CA ARG A 491 -2.15 -29.45 24.50
C ARG A 491 -3.59 -29.09 24.78
N SER A 492 -4.30 -28.58 23.78
CA SER A 492 -5.71 -28.20 23.96
C SER A 492 -6.57 -29.45 24.11
N GLU A 493 -7.64 -29.40 24.91
CA GLU A 493 -8.55 -30.54 25.11
C GLU A 493 -8.94 -31.18 23.77
N GLY A 494 -8.82 -32.51 23.66
CA GLY A 494 -9.08 -33.25 22.42
C GLY A 494 -7.97 -33.23 21.35
N SER A 495 -6.89 -32.45 21.50
CA SER A 495 -5.76 -32.41 20.56
C SER A 495 -4.55 -33.22 21.05
N SER A 496 -3.89 -33.91 20.12
CA SER A 496 -2.59 -34.57 20.35
C SER A 496 -1.39 -33.63 20.24
N PHE A 497 -1.60 -32.39 19.79
CA PHE A 497 -0.54 -31.46 19.39
C PHE A 497 -0.68 -30.06 20.02
N PRO A 498 0.45 -29.38 20.31
CA PRO A 498 0.48 -28.06 20.90
C PRO A 498 0.30 -26.95 19.84
N ARG A 499 -0.14 -25.76 20.28
CA ARG A 499 -0.37 -24.59 19.41
C ARG A 499 0.00 -23.27 20.09
N CYS A 500 0.41 -22.29 19.29
CA CYS A 500 0.34 -20.87 19.60
C CYS A 500 -0.45 -20.24 18.45
N GLU A 501 -1.74 -19.99 18.66
CA GLU A 501 -2.69 -19.83 17.55
C GLU A 501 -3.84 -18.90 17.96
N LEU A 502 -4.17 -17.97 17.08
CA LEU A 502 -5.37 -17.13 17.18
C LEU A 502 -6.63 -17.98 17.01
N ARG A 503 -7.66 -17.64 17.78
CA ARG A 503 -9.00 -18.20 17.73
C ARG A 503 -9.97 -17.05 17.55
N GLU A 504 -10.72 -17.08 16.46
CA GLU A 504 -11.67 -16.03 16.08
C GLU A 504 -12.71 -15.76 17.19
N THR A 505 -13.07 -14.50 17.41
CA THR A 505 -14.08 -14.05 18.37
C THR A 505 -15.08 -13.12 17.68
N ARG A 506 -16.14 -12.73 18.39
CA ARG A 506 -16.97 -11.58 18.04
C ARG A 506 -16.39 -10.31 18.66
N ALA A 507 -16.93 -9.15 18.28
CA ALA A 507 -16.59 -7.85 18.86
C ALA A 507 -16.86 -7.75 20.37
N ASP A 508 -17.80 -8.54 20.91
CA ASP A 508 -18.04 -8.64 22.36
C ASP A 508 -17.07 -9.59 23.10
N GLY A 509 -16.06 -10.14 22.40
CA GLY A 509 -15.11 -11.12 22.93
C GLY A 509 -15.67 -12.52 23.10
N SER A 510 -16.94 -12.77 22.76
CA SER A 510 -17.50 -14.12 22.77
C SER A 510 -16.90 -14.98 21.65
N LEU A 511 -16.88 -16.29 21.88
CA LEU A 511 -16.36 -17.24 20.89
C LEU A 511 -17.22 -17.24 19.62
N MET A 512 -16.63 -16.83 18.49
CA MET A 512 -17.24 -16.95 17.16
C MET A 512 -17.68 -18.40 16.87
N THR A 513 -18.83 -18.53 16.22
CA THR A 513 -19.39 -19.76 15.66
C THR A 513 -20.25 -19.39 14.47
N PHE A 514 -19.94 -19.92 13.29
CA PHE A 514 -20.73 -19.78 12.06
C PHE A 514 -21.00 -21.14 11.40
N ASN A 515 -21.81 -21.14 10.35
CA ASN A 515 -22.16 -22.31 9.54
C ASN A 515 -21.86 -22.05 8.06
N ALA A 516 -20.68 -22.43 7.57
CA ALA A 516 -20.33 -22.14 6.16
C ALA A 516 -20.97 -23.08 5.12
N LEU A 517 -22.03 -23.81 5.50
CA LEU A 517 -23.00 -24.31 4.52
C LEU A 517 -23.96 -23.20 4.03
N SER A 518 -24.03 -22.06 4.74
CA SER A 518 -24.96 -20.96 4.50
C SER A 518 -24.26 -19.61 4.59
N GLY A 519 -24.53 -18.71 3.64
CA GLY A 519 -23.80 -17.44 3.55
C GLY A 519 -22.48 -17.60 2.79
N GLU A 520 -21.50 -16.77 3.15
CA GLU A 520 -20.14 -16.71 2.63
C GLU A 520 -19.20 -16.23 3.74
N HIS A 521 -18.08 -16.94 3.91
CA HIS A 521 -17.09 -16.69 4.94
C HIS A 521 -15.70 -16.74 4.30
N GLU A 522 -14.91 -15.69 4.47
CA GLU A 522 -13.56 -15.59 3.90
C GLU A 522 -12.53 -15.36 5.01
N LEU A 523 -11.36 -15.97 4.83
CA LEU A 523 -10.14 -15.74 5.61
C LEU A 523 -8.99 -15.47 4.63
N ARG A 524 -8.25 -14.39 4.82
CA ARG A 524 -6.98 -14.10 4.13
C ARG A 524 -5.85 -14.09 5.14
N VAL A 525 -4.73 -14.69 4.77
CA VAL A 525 -3.53 -14.77 5.60
C VAL A 525 -2.30 -14.64 4.72
N LYS A 526 -1.46 -13.64 5.00
CA LYS A 526 -0.11 -13.52 4.45
C LYS A 526 0.90 -13.99 5.49
N ALA A 527 1.61 -15.08 5.23
CA ALA A 527 2.46 -15.74 6.21
C ALA A 527 3.74 -16.35 5.63
N ARG A 528 4.68 -16.67 6.53
CA ARG A 528 5.81 -17.57 6.27
C ARG A 528 6.04 -18.49 7.45
N VAL A 529 6.42 -19.74 7.20
CA VAL A 529 6.93 -20.63 8.25
C VAL A 529 8.42 -20.37 8.39
N THR A 530 8.91 -20.04 9.59
CA THR A 530 10.33 -19.65 9.81
C THR A 530 11.15 -20.67 10.57
N HIS A 531 10.52 -21.60 11.32
CA HIS A 531 11.20 -22.78 11.87
C HIS A 531 10.24 -23.96 11.99
N VAL A 532 10.74 -25.16 11.75
CA VAL A 532 10.09 -26.44 12.03
C VAL A 532 11.16 -27.51 12.30
N PRO A 533 10.87 -28.59 13.06
CA PRO A 533 11.87 -29.60 13.42
C PRO A 533 12.28 -30.41 12.19
N ALA A 534 13.58 -30.68 12.04
CA ALA A 534 14.09 -31.42 10.87
C ALA A 534 13.53 -32.85 10.72
N ASP A 535 13.22 -33.51 11.84
CA ASP A 535 12.68 -34.88 11.86
C ASP A 535 11.17 -34.95 11.54
N ASP A 536 10.42 -33.86 11.76
CA ASP A 536 8.95 -33.81 11.65
C ASP A 536 8.46 -32.39 11.27
N PRO A 537 8.77 -31.89 10.05
CA PRO A 537 8.62 -30.47 9.71
C PRO A 537 7.18 -30.08 9.30
N GLU A 538 6.18 -30.55 10.04
CA GLU A 538 4.76 -30.26 9.81
C GLU A 538 4.20 -29.20 10.78
N VAL A 539 3.58 -28.15 10.23
CA VAL A 539 2.81 -27.13 10.97
C VAL A 539 1.58 -26.71 10.16
N VAL A 540 0.44 -26.54 10.84
CA VAL A 540 -0.76 -25.89 10.30
C VAL A 540 -0.68 -24.39 10.58
N VAL A 541 -0.88 -23.59 9.53
CA VAL A 541 -0.76 -22.12 9.54
C VAL A 541 -2.12 -21.44 9.62
N ALA A 542 -3.12 -21.97 8.92
CA ALA A 542 -4.49 -21.46 8.91
C ALA A 542 -5.48 -22.63 8.78
N GLN A 543 -6.63 -22.57 9.45
CA GLN A 543 -7.65 -23.62 9.38
C GLN A 543 -9.09 -23.12 9.64
N LEU A 544 -10.04 -23.73 8.93
CA LEU A 544 -11.45 -23.75 9.29
C LEU A 544 -11.67 -24.93 10.23
N TYR A 545 -11.94 -24.68 11.51
CA TYR A 545 -12.09 -25.73 12.52
C TYR A 545 -13.55 -25.86 12.95
N ASN A 546 -14.11 -27.09 12.94
CA ASN A 546 -15.52 -27.30 13.28
C ASN A 546 -15.82 -27.53 14.77
N GLY A 547 -14.86 -27.36 15.66
CA GLY A 547 -14.97 -27.76 17.07
C GLY A 547 -14.59 -29.21 17.35
N THR A 548 -14.18 -29.99 16.35
CA THR A 548 -13.64 -31.35 16.54
C THR A 548 -12.45 -31.65 15.61
N ASN A 549 -12.58 -31.34 14.32
CA ASN A 549 -11.55 -31.54 13.29
C ASN A 549 -11.40 -30.29 12.41
N ASP A 550 -10.26 -30.20 11.72
CA ASP A 550 -10.09 -29.27 10.62
C ASP A 550 -10.95 -29.68 9.42
N ARG A 551 -11.75 -28.73 8.93
CA ARG A 551 -12.51 -28.85 7.67
C ARG A 551 -11.69 -28.37 6.49
N ILE A 552 -10.89 -27.35 6.70
CA ILE A 552 -9.85 -26.89 5.78
C ILE A 552 -8.61 -26.62 6.62
N SER A 553 -7.44 -27.10 6.21
CA SER A 553 -6.15 -26.68 6.81
C SER A 553 -5.08 -26.41 5.75
N VAL A 554 -4.40 -25.28 5.90
CA VAL A 554 -3.21 -24.88 5.13
C VAL A 554 -1.99 -25.25 5.97
N ARG A 555 -1.11 -26.10 5.44
CA ARG A 555 -0.03 -26.70 6.23
C ARG A 555 1.20 -27.07 5.42
N THR A 556 2.34 -27.14 6.11
CA THR A 556 3.51 -27.85 5.59
C THR A 556 3.34 -29.37 5.73
N GLN A 557 3.98 -30.12 4.84
CA GLN A 557 4.12 -31.57 4.95
C GLN A 557 5.44 -32.02 4.31
N TYR A 558 6.19 -32.89 5.00
CA TYR A 558 7.36 -33.54 4.40
C TYR A 558 6.96 -34.74 3.56
N THR A 559 7.27 -34.72 2.27
CA THR A 559 7.09 -35.90 1.40
C THR A 559 8.02 -35.83 0.20
N SER A 560 8.49 -37.00 -0.27
CA SER A 560 9.46 -37.11 -1.36
C SER A 560 10.73 -36.28 -1.12
N SER A 561 11.25 -36.30 0.12
CA SER A 561 12.44 -35.56 0.57
C SER A 561 12.35 -34.02 0.48
N GLN A 562 11.14 -33.46 0.39
CA GLN A 562 10.92 -32.03 0.28
C GLN A 562 9.77 -31.59 1.20
N ILE A 563 9.86 -30.37 1.74
CA ILE A 563 8.73 -29.72 2.40
C ILE A 563 7.79 -29.21 1.31
N LYS A 564 6.52 -29.59 1.40
CA LYS A 564 5.43 -29.16 0.53
C LYS A 564 4.54 -28.18 1.29
N LEU A 565 3.93 -27.23 0.59
CA LEU A 565 2.82 -26.43 1.12
C LEU A 565 1.52 -26.91 0.47
N LEU A 566 0.53 -27.29 1.27
CA LEU A 566 -0.69 -27.91 0.75
C LEU A 566 -1.94 -27.55 1.56
N VAL A 567 -3.08 -27.79 0.93
CA VAL A 567 -4.41 -27.73 1.56
C VAL A 567 -4.87 -29.15 1.88
N ARG A 568 -5.46 -29.36 3.05
CA ARG A 568 -6.35 -30.49 3.30
C ARG A 568 -7.80 -30.00 3.40
N ILE A 569 -8.73 -30.76 2.81
CA ILE A 569 -10.17 -30.57 2.96
C ILE A 569 -10.73 -31.85 3.58
N ASN A 570 -11.50 -31.70 4.67
CA ASN A 570 -12.00 -32.81 5.50
C ASN A 570 -10.89 -33.81 5.91
N GLY A 571 -9.73 -33.29 6.34
CA GLY A 571 -8.55 -34.08 6.73
C GLY A 571 -7.80 -34.79 5.58
N THR A 572 -8.25 -34.69 4.33
CA THR A 572 -7.65 -35.33 3.14
C THR A 572 -6.90 -34.31 2.29
N GLN A 573 -5.72 -34.66 1.76
CA GLN A 573 -4.96 -33.77 0.87
C GLN A 573 -5.77 -33.41 -0.38
N ALA A 574 -5.96 -32.12 -0.61
CA ALA A 574 -6.50 -31.62 -1.88
C ALA A 574 -5.39 -31.56 -2.96
N ASN A 575 -5.78 -31.41 -4.22
CA ASN A 575 -4.86 -31.29 -5.34
C ASN A 575 -5.32 -30.15 -6.27
N PRO A 576 -4.40 -29.39 -6.90
CA PRO A 576 -2.94 -29.42 -6.71
C PRO A 576 -2.50 -29.00 -5.29
N ARG A 577 -1.21 -29.22 -4.98
CA ARG A 577 -0.58 -28.59 -3.82
C ARG A 577 -0.29 -27.11 -4.13
N LEU A 578 -0.17 -26.28 -3.10
CA LEU A 578 0.14 -24.86 -3.26
C LEU A 578 1.61 -24.65 -3.64
N SER A 579 2.52 -25.43 -3.04
CA SER A 579 3.91 -25.52 -3.48
C SER A 579 4.45 -26.95 -3.37
N GLU A 580 5.09 -27.41 -4.45
CA GLU A 580 5.85 -28.66 -4.48
C GLU A 580 7.26 -28.53 -3.87
N THR A 581 7.76 -27.32 -3.61
CA THR A 581 9.09 -27.09 -3.03
C THR A 581 9.03 -25.86 -2.14
N TYR A 582 8.35 -25.98 -1.00
CA TYR A 582 8.24 -24.88 -0.05
C TYR A 582 9.52 -24.78 0.77
N ALA A 583 10.27 -23.69 0.58
CA ALA A 583 11.42 -23.38 1.42
C ALA A 583 10.97 -22.64 2.68
N ILE A 584 11.52 -23.04 3.83
CA ILE A 584 11.31 -22.34 5.10
C ILE A 584 11.84 -20.90 4.97
N GLY A 585 11.07 -19.94 5.47
CA GLY A 585 11.29 -18.50 5.31
C GLY A 585 10.62 -17.89 4.08
N THR A 586 10.15 -18.68 3.10
CA THR A 586 9.42 -18.18 1.94
C THR A 586 8.02 -17.69 2.33
N GLU A 587 7.70 -16.47 1.91
CA GLU A 587 6.40 -15.85 2.12
C GLU A 587 5.35 -16.39 1.13
N PHE A 588 4.12 -16.49 1.61
CA PHE A 588 2.97 -16.85 0.81
C PHE A 588 1.72 -16.11 1.29
N ASP A 589 0.78 -15.93 0.36
CA ASP A 589 -0.58 -15.48 0.62
C ASP A 589 -1.55 -16.64 0.38
N VAL A 590 -2.52 -16.83 1.28
CA VAL A 590 -3.65 -17.74 1.06
C VAL A 590 -4.95 -17.05 1.44
N ARG A 591 -5.91 -17.12 0.52
CA ARG A 591 -7.31 -16.78 0.74
C ARG A 591 -8.15 -18.04 0.72
N ILE A 592 -8.88 -18.30 1.81
CA ILE A 592 -9.86 -19.39 1.93
C ILE A 592 -11.25 -18.75 1.92
N ARG A 593 -12.05 -19.05 0.91
CA ARG A 593 -13.45 -18.61 0.79
C ARG A 593 -14.35 -19.84 0.88
N VAL A 594 -15.35 -19.81 1.75
CA VAL A 594 -16.33 -20.88 1.88
C VAL A 594 -17.74 -20.30 1.80
N HIS A 595 -18.51 -20.76 0.82
CA HIS A 595 -19.83 -20.20 0.53
C HIS A 595 -20.94 -21.24 0.44
N SER A 596 -22.16 -20.73 0.31
CA SER A 596 -23.43 -21.47 0.40
C SER A 596 -23.40 -22.78 -0.38
N GLY A 597 -23.77 -23.87 0.29
CA GLY A 597 -23.55 -25.25 -0.14
C GLY A 597 -22.31 -25.92 0.46
N GLY A 598 -21.46 -25.18 1.19
CA GLY A 598 -20.20 -25.72 1.74
C GLY A 598 -19.09 -25.80 0.69
N ILE A 599 -19.18 -25.03 -0.39
CA ILE A 599 -18.16 -24.97 -1.43
C ILE A 599 -16.98 -24.19 -0.88
N ALA A 600 -15.79 -24.79 -0.93
CA ALA A 600 -14.55 -24.23 -0.44
C ALA A 600 -13.59 -23.94 -1.60
N GLU A 601 -13.19 -22.68 -1.71
CA GLU A 601 -12.26 -22.16 -2.71
C GLU A 601 -11.01 -21.65 -1.99
N VAL A 602 -9.83 -22.15 -2.38
CA VAL A 602 -8.55 -21.70 -1.84
C VAL A 602 -7.69 -21.14 -2.95
N TYR A 603 -7.32 -19.87 -2.80
CA TYR A 603 -6.44 -19.12 -3.70
C TYR A 603 -5.07 -18.99 -3.05
N TYR A 604 -4.03 -18.91 -3.87
CA TYR A 604 -2.64 -18.86 -3.42
C TYR A 604 -1.86 -17.78 -4.17
N ASN A 605 -1.07 -16.98 -3.44
CA ASN A 605 -0.22 -15.92 -3.96
C ASN A 605 -0.93 -14.98 -4.96
N GLY A 606 -2.11 -14.47 -4.57
CA GLY A 606 -2.87 -13.51 -5.37
C GLY A 606 -3.51 -14.07 -6.65
N ALA A 607 -3.59 -15.40 -6.82
CA ALA A 607 -4.29 -16.01 -7.95
C ALA A 607 -5.76 -15.54 -8.02
N THR A 608 -6.20 -15.13 -9.22
CA THR A 608 -7.58 -14.70 -9.48
C THR A 608 -8.57 -15.86 -9.51
N GLU A 609 -8.09 -17.05 -9.91
CA GLU A 609 -8.84 -18.31 -9.96
C GLU A 609 -8.45 -19.20 -8.76
N PRO A 610 -9.38 -20.02 -8.22
CA PRO A 610 -9.09 -20.87 -7.07
C PRO A 610 -8.07 -21.95 -7.44
N THR A 611 -6.97 -22.01 -6.69
CA THR A 611 -5.92 -23.02 -6.84
C THR A 611 -6.41 -24.40 -6.41
N VAL A 612 -7.27 -24.45 -5.39
CA VAL A 612 -7.96 -25.66 -4.92
C VAL A 612 -9.45 -25.35 -4.76
N VAL A 613 -10.30 -26.26 -5.23
CA VAL A 613 -11.75 -26.25 -4.98
C VAL A 613 -12.15 -27.57 -4.34
N GLY A 614 -13.06 -27.53 -3.38
CA GLY A 614 -13.65 -28.71 -2.74
C GLY A 614 -14.94 -28.41 -2.00
N GLU A 615 -15.41 -29.36 -1.20
CA GLU A 615 -16.64 -29.24 -0.41
C GLU A 615 -16.37 -29.64 1.05
N VAL A 616 -16.75 -28.80 2.00
CA VAL A 616 -16.60 -29.09 3.44
C VAL A 616 -17.76 -29.96 3.94
N ALA A 617 -17.44 -31.02 4.69
CA ALA A 617 -18.45 -31.97 5.12
C ALA A 617 -19.41 -31.33 6.14
N PRO A 618 -20.74 -31.54 6.01
CA PRO A 618 -21.76 -30.80 6.75
C PRO A 618 -21.87 -31.14 8.26
N SER A 619 -20.97 -31.96 8.80
CA SER A 619 -21.04 -32.41 10.19
C SER A 619 -20.40 -31.41 11.16
N GLY A 620 -21.11 -31.11 12.26
CA GLY A 620 -20.71 -30.14 13.27
C GLY A 620 -20.87 -28.68 12.81
N SER A 621 -21.89 -28.38 12.00
CA SER A 621 -22.18 -27.09 11.37
C SER A 621 -22.26 -25.88 12.31
N ASP A 622 -22.51 -26.10 13.60
CA ASP A 622 -22.93 -25.03 14.52
C ASP A 622 -21.75 -24.44 15.32
N SER A 623 -20.52 -24.89 15.03
CA SER A 623 -19.30 -24.57 15.79
C SER A 623 -18.09 -24.22 14.90
N TRP A 624 -18.30 -23.82 13.64
CA TRP A 624 -17.19 -23.49 12.74
C TRP A 624 -16.63 -22.11 13.08
N HIS A 625 -15.30 -22.00 13.05
CA HIS A 625 -14.55 -20.78 13.30
C HIS A 625 -13.18 -20.86 12.63
N TRP A 626 -12.58 -19.72 12.36
CA TRP A 626 -11.21 -19.62 11.88
C TRP A 626 -10.19 -19.73 13.02
N ARG A 627 -9.03 -20.30 12.71
CA ARG A 627 -7.83 -20.30 13.54
C ARG A 627 -6.59 -20.09 12.69
N VAL A 628 -5.62 -19.32 13.19
CA VAL A 628 -4.42 -18.92 12.44
C VAL A 628 -3.20 -18.77 13.36
N GLY A 629 -2.02 -19.22 12.95
CA GLY A 629 -0.79 -19.10 13.75
C GLY A 629 0.11 -20.34 13.58
N ALA A 630 0.69 -20.83 14.68
CA ALA A 630 1.52 -22.02 14.70
C ALA A 630 0.84 -23.17 15.46
N HIS A 631 0.10 -24.03 14.75
CA HIS A 631 -0.38 -25.31 15.28
C HIS A 631 0.58 -26.41 14.83
N ALA A 632 1.51 -26.79 15.71
CA ALA A 632 2.49 -27.84 15.43
C ALA A 632 1.77 -29.17 15.15
N GLN A 633 2.36 -30.00 14.30
CA GLN A 633 1.81 -31.32 13.96
C GLN A 633 2.69 -32.47 14.44
N PHE A 634 3.61 -32.14 15.33
CA PHE A 634 4.55 -32.98 16.06
C PHE A 634 4.40 -32.71 17.58
N ASN A 635 5.01 -33.55 18.40
CA ASN A 635 5.15 -33.32 19.85
C ASN A 635 6.39 -34.03 20.40
N ALA A 636 6.63 -33.93 21.70
CA ALA A 636 7.80 -34.54 22.38
C ALA A 636 7.89 -36.08 22.31
N SER A 637 7.00 -36.75 21.59
CA SER A 637 7.11 -38.18 21.23
C SER A 637 7.56 -38.43 19.78
N SER A 638 7.46 -37.44 18.88
CA SER A 638 7.96 -37.52 17.49
C SER A 638 9.24 -36.71 17.25
N THR A 639 9.53 -35.70 18.07
CA THR A 639 10.77 -34.92 18.01
C THR A 639 11.27 -34.55 19.42
N ALA A 640 12.43 -33.86 19.51
CA ALA A 640 13.00 -33.44 20.79
C ALA A 640 12.08 -32.44 21.51
N ALA A 641 11.98 -32.53 22.84
CA ALA A 641 11.08 -31.70 23.65
C ALA A 641 11.27 -30.18 23.46
N ASN A 642 12.50 -29.74 23.19
CA ASN A 642 12.86 -28.34 22.98
C ASN A 642 12.74 -27.86 21.52
N GLU A 643 12.46 -28.75 20.56
CA GLU A 643 12.15 -28.35 19.18
C GLU A 643 10.79 -27.64 19.09
N PHE A 644 10.62 -26.81 18.08
CA PHE A 644 9.49 -25.91 17.97
C PHE A 644 9.03 -25.69 16.53
N ALA A 645 7.86 -25.08 16.39
CA ALA A 645 7.39 -24.48 15.14
C ALA A 645 7.35 -22.97 15.33
N ALA A 646 7.77 -22.23 14.32
CA ALA A 646 7.62 -20.78 14.24
C ALA A 646 6.96 -20.40 12.90
N VAL A 647 5.92 -19.57 12.99
CA VAL A 647 5.16 -19.05 11.85
C VAL A 647 5.01 -17.56 12.05
N GLU A 648 5.19 -16.78 10.99
CA GLU A 648 5.08 -15.33 11.01
C GLU A 648 3.94 -14.88 10.09
N LEU A 649 3.03 -14.05 10.59
CA LEU A 649 1.93 -13.44 9.83
C LEU A 649 2.23 -11.95 9.60
N ARG A 650 1.97 -11.44 8.39
CA ARG A 650 2.03 -10.01 8.04
C ARG A 650 0.69 -9.37 7.73
N ASP A 651 -0.30 -10.18 7.38
CA ASP A 651 -1.66 -9.73 7.11
C ASP A 651 -2.62 -10.84 7.54
N LEU A 652 -3.75 -10.42 8.08
CA LEU A 652 -4.86 -11.24 8.50
C LEU A 652 -6.13 -10.46 8.19
N GLN A 653 -7.08 -11.08 7.47
CA GLN A 653 -8.39 -10.47 7.23
C GLN A 653 -9.45 -11.55 7.32
N VAL A 654 -10.55 -11.27 8.02
CA VAL A 654 -11.69 -12.17 8.13
C VAL A 654 -12.98 -11.45 7.73
N SER A 655 -13.88 -12.14 7.01
CA SER A 655 -15.19 -11.59 6.68
C SER A 655 -16.27 -12.67 6.66
N HIS A 656 -17.51 -12.25 6.93
CA HIS A 656 -18.71 -13.08 6.93
C HIS A 656 -19.89 -12.31 6.31
N SER A 657 -20.72 -12.99 5.53
CA SER A 657 -21.99 -12.44 5.05
C SER A 657 -23.04 -13.56 4.87
N GLY A 658 -24.32 -13.29 5.13
CA GLY A 658 -25.39 -14.27 4.89
C GLY A 658 -26.59 -14.22 5.84
N TYR A 659 -27.63 -14.97 5.51
CA TYR A 659 -28.86 -15.11 6.30
C TYR A 659 -29.38 -16.56 6.26
N ARG A 660 -29.99 -17.06 7.35
CA ARG A 660 -30.70 -18.34 7.37
C ARG A 660 -32.21 -18.14 7.30
N VAL A 661 -32.88 -18.85 6.38
CA VAL A 661 -34.34 -18.83 6.24
C VAL A 661 -34.86 -20.27 6.26
N ASP A 662 -35.27 -20.75 7.43
CA ASP A 662 -35.87 -22.07 7.56
C ASP A 662 -37.28 -22.10 6.93
N ALA A 663 -37.45 -22.95 5.92
CA ALA A 663 -38.76 -23.42 5.48
C ALA A 663 -39.04 -24.76 6.17
N GLY A 664 -39.92 -24.77 7.16
CA GLY A 664 -40.40 -26.03 7.74
C GLY A 664 -41.06 -26.93 6.68
N PRO A 665 -41.15 -28.25 6.93
CA PRO A 665 -41.91 -29.13 6.06
C PRO A 665 -43.37 -28.68 5.99
N ASP A 666 -43.95 -28.75 4.79
CA ASP A 666 -45.33 -28.38 4.43
C ASP A 666 -45.68 -26.87 4.45
N ALA A 667 -45.44 -26.19 3.33
CA ALA A 667 -46.01 -24.87 3.03
C ALA A 667 -46.51 -24.76 1.58
N LEU A 668 -47.64 -25.42 1.29
CA LEU A 668 -48.39 -25.24 0.05
C LEU A 668 -49.34 -24.04 0.22
N VAL A 669 -49.01 -22.90 -0.40
CA VAL A 669 -49.72 -21.62 -0.18
C VAL A 669 -50.63 -21.29 -1.36
N TYR A 670 -51.90 -20.99 -1.08
CA TYR A 670 -52.86 -20.51 -2.08
C TYR A 670 -52.82 -18.97 -2.20
N MET A 671 -53.12 -18.46 -3.40
CA MET A 671 -53.20 -17.01 -3.68
C MET A 671 -54.16 -16.29 -2.73
N GLY A 672 -53.65 -15.30 -1.98
CA GLY A 672 -54.44 -14.38 -1.17
C GLY A 672 -54.34 -14.55 0.36
N GLN A 673 -53.47 -15.41 0.88
CA GLN A 673 -53.15 -15.45 2.32
C GLN A 673 -51.80 -14.83 2.64
N GLU A 674 -51.72 -14.15 3.78
CA GLU A 674 -50.46 -13.67 4.36
C GLU A 674 -49.65 -14.84 4.91
N PHE A 675 -48.35 -14.89 4.59
CA PHE A 675 -47.44 -15.94 5.03
C PHE A 675 -46.25 -15.32 5.76
N VAL A 676 -46.10 -15.62 7.04
CA VAL A 676 -45.02 -15.10 7.89
C VAL A 676 -43.95 -16.17 8.07
N ARG A 677 -42.73 -15.90 7.58
CA ARG A 677 -41.54 -16.66 7.97
C ARG A 677 -40.86 -15.95 9.14
N LYS A 678 -40.29 -16.73 10.06
CA LYS A 678 -39.20 -16.26 10.90
C LYS A 678 -37.89 -16.53 10.17
N ALA A 679 -37.04 -15.50 10.07
CA ALA A 679 -35.62 -15.69 9.88
C ALA A 679 -34.97 -15.53 11.26
N GLU A 680 -33.99 -16.39 11.59
CA GLU A 680 -33.13 -16.19 12.75
C GLU A 680 -31.75 -15.76 12.24
N GLU A 681 -31.24 -14.71 12.85
CA GLU A 681 -29.91 -14.16 12.58
C GLU A 681 -28.85 -15.11 13.16
N VAL A 682 -28.06 -15.74 12.31
CA VAL A 682 -27.02 -16.68 12.74
C VAL A 682 -25.71 -15.91 12.92
N GLY A 683 -25.53 -15.38 14.13
CA GLY A 683 -24.19 -15.26 14.71
C GLY A 683 -23.52 -13.89 14.78
N LEU A 684 -24.14 -12.78 14.39
CA LEU A 684 -23.54 -11.43 14.52
C LEU A 684 -24.56 -10.34 14.87
N THR A 685 -24.50 -9.79 16.07
CA THR A 685 -24.85 -8.38 16.31
C THR A 685 -23.62 -7.54 15.97
N GLY A 686 -23.71 -6.67 14.95
CA GLY A 686 -22.57 -5.86 14.48
C GLY A 686 -22.29 -5.92 12.98
N VAL A 687 -23.16 -6.56 12.18
CA VAL A 687 -23.28 -6.23 10.75
C VAL A 687 -24.44 -5.26 10.63
N THR A 688 -24.29 -4.17 9.86
CA THR A 688 -25.40 -3.26 9.58
C THR A 688 -26.51 -4.00 8.81
N SER A 689 -27.53 -4.45 9.54
CA SER A 689 -28.74 -4.98 8.95
C SER A 689 -29.47 -3.86 8.21
N ARG A 690 -29.21 -3.73 6.91
CA ARG A 690 -30.14 -3.05 5.98
C ARG A 690 -31.45 -3.81 6.02
N ARG A 691 -32.34 -3.37 6.93
CA ARG A 691 -33.64 -3.95 7.30
C ARG A 691 -34.29 -4.72 6.14
N TRP A 692 -34.47 -6.02 6.30
CA TRP A 692 -35.38 -6.78 5.45
C TRP A 692 -36.81 -6.21 5.58
N ARG A 693 -37.24 -5.43 4.59
CA ARG A 693 -38.62 -4.97 4.49
C ARG A 693 -39.42 -5.96 3.66
N VAL A 694 -40.26 -6.78 4.31
CA VAL A 694 -41.29 -7.55 3.59
C VAL A 694 -42.20 -6.54 2.88
N VAL A 695 -42.25 -6.61 1.54
CA VAL A 695 -42.98 -5.64 0.72
C VAL A 695 -44.48 -5.97 0.66
N ALA A 696 -45.14 -5.91 1.80
CA ALA A 696 -46.53 -5.48 1.84
C ALA A 696 -46.53 -3.94 1.80
N ARG A 697 -47.11 -3.32 0.77
CA ARG A 697 -47.28 -1.85 0.74
C ARG A 697 -48.22 -1.43 1.87
N PRO A 698 -47.82 -0.45 2.69
CA PRO A 698 -48.68 0.74 2.78
C PRO A 698 -47.92 2.07 2.67
N ILE A 699 -48.73 3.11 2.55
CA ILE A 699 -48.40 4.53 2.34
C ILE A 699 -47.56 5.09 3.49
N ALA A 700 -46.64 6.02 3.19
CA ALA A 700 -45.78 6.66 4.18
C ALA A 700 -46.56 7.61 5.11
N PRO A 701 -46.26 7.63 6.42
CA PRO A 701 -46.64 8.73 7.31
C PRO A 701 -45.73 9.96 7.10
N PRO A 702 -46.16 11.17 7.51
CA PRO A 702 -45.35 12.39 7.42
C PRO A 702 -44.14 12.36 8.38
N PRO A 703 -43.10 13.19 8.13
CA PRO A 703 -41.89 13.22 8.95
C PRO A 703 -42.13 13.74 10.38
N ASP A 704 -41.35 13.20 11.31
CA ASP A 704 -41.31 13.57 12.73
C ASP A 704 -40.17 14.61 12.96
N PRO A 705 -40.39 15.75 13.64
CA PRO A 705 -39.37 16.81 13.75
C PRO A 705 -38.21 16.53 14.71
N ASP A 706 -38.33 15.54 15.62
CA ASP A 706 -37.56 15.54 16.88
C ASP A 706 -36.42 14.49 16.98
N ASN A 707 -35.83 14.03 15.87
CA ASN A 707 -34.68 13.12 15.92
C ASN A 707 -33.58 13.41 14.86
N PRO A 708 -32.36 13.81 15.26
CA PRO A 708 -31.21 13.86 14.36
C PRO A 708 -30.62 12.45 14.14
N ASP A 709 -30.32 12.11 12.89
CA ASP A 709 -29.88 10.77 12.48
C ASP A 709 -28.38 10.54 12.81
N PRO A 710 -27.96 9.35 13.29
CA PRO A 710 -26.54 9.00 13.39
C PRO A 710 -25.93 8.77 12.00
N GLY A 711 -24.71 9.26 11.78
CA GLY A 711 -24.00 9.13 10.49
C GLY A 711 -23.65 7.68 10.09
N PRO A 712 -23.35 7.44 8.80
CA PRO A 712 -23.01 6.10 8.29
C PRO A 712 -21.58 5.67 8.67
N GLY A 713 -21.40 4.38 8.99
CA GLY A 713 -20.12 3.76 9.31
C GLY A 713 -19.27 3.36 8.07
N PRO A 714 -18.08 2.76 8.29
CA PRO A 714 -17.06 2.57 7.26
C PRO A 714 -17.47 1.57 6.16
N GLY A 715 -17.08 1.88 4.92
CA GLY A 715 -17.43 1.13 3.73
C GLY A 715 -16.46 -0.01 3.36
N PRO A 716 -16.76 -0.79 2.31
CA PRO A 716 -15.85 -1.81 1.79
C PRO A 716 -14.54 -1.20 1.25
N GLN A 717 -13.46 -1.99 1.31
CA GLN A 717 -12.14 -1.65 0.75
C GLN A 717 -12.26 -1.12 -0.71
N PRO A 718 -11.67 0.04 -1.04
CA PRO A 718 -11.88 0.70 -2.32
C PRO A 718 -11.24 -0.03 -3.51
N ASP A 719 -12.02 -0.26 -4.56
CA ASP A 719 -11.52 -0.74 -5.85
C ASP A 719 -10.70 0.36 -6.55
N LEU A 720 -9.38 0.27 -6.46
CA LEU A 720 -8.45 1.26 -7.02
C LEU A 720 -8.40 1.30 -8.55
N THR A 721 -9.09 0.39 -9.26
CA THR A 721 -9.33 0.48 -10.71
C THR A 721 -10.51 1.40 -11.05
N THR A 722 -11.28 1.83 -10.04
CA THR A 722 -12.33 2.85 -10.17
C THR A 722 -11.84 4.19 -9.60
N ALA A 723 -12.31 5.29 -10.18
CA ALA A 723 -12.12 6.61 -9.62
C ALA A 723 -12.88 6.74 -8.29
N ALA A 724 -14.05 6.10 -8.19
CA ALA A 724 -14.83 6.08 -6.97
C ALA A 724 -14.11 5.41 -5.79
N GLY A 725 -13.42 4.29 -6.03
CA GLY A 725 -12.56 3.67 -5.03
C GLY A 725 -11.34 4.53 -4.73
N ARG A 726 -10.54 4.87 -5.75
CA ARG A 726 -9.26 5.60 -5.55
C ARG A 726 -9.44 6.96 -4.85
N PHE A 727 -10.49 7.69 -5.17
CA PHE A 727 -10.76 9.02 -4.62
C PHE A 727 -11.92 9.04 -3.61
N ASN A 728 -12.32 7.86 -3.11
CA ASN A 728 -13.35 7.67 -2.08
C ASN A 728 -14.65 8.48 -2.34
N TRP A 729 -15.25 8.31 -3.52
CA TRP A 729 -16.51 9.00 -3.91
C TRP A 729 -17.76 8.48 -3.16
N GLY A 730 -17.60 7.54 -2.22
CA GLY A 730 -18.68 7.01 -1.40
C GLY A 730 -19.57 6.00 -2.13
N VAL A 731 -20.82 5.89 -1.68
CA VAL A 731 -21.77 4.86 -2.14
C VAL A 731 -22.51 5.30 -3.40
N PRO A 732 -22.65 4.45 -4.44
CA PRO A 732 -23.43 4.79 -5.63
C PRO A 732 -24.89 5.16 -5.30
N HIS A 733 -25.37 6.26 -5.88
CA HIS A 733 -26.75 6.72 -5.75
C HIS A 733 -27.73 5.63 -6.22
N PRO A 734 -28.92 5.44 -5.60
CA PRO A 734 -29.92 4.42 -5.99
C PRO A 734 -30.47 4.43 -7.42
N MET A 735 -30.03 5.38 -8.25
CA MET A 735 -30.37 5.48 -9.68
C MET A 735 -29.27 4.95 -10.60
N SER A 736 -28.13 4.53 -10.02
CA SER A 736 -27.09 3.72 -10.66
C SER A 736 -27.70 2.41 -11.18
N ASP A 737 -27.07 1.79 -12.17
CA ASP A 737 -27.55 0.57 -12.80
C ASP A 737 -26.41 -0.41 -13.05
N GLU A 738 -26.43 -1.53 -12.31
CA GLU A 738 -25.45 -2.63 -12.41
C GLU A 738 -25.82 -3.66 -13.49
N PHE A 739 -26.92 -3.43 -14.23
CA PHE A 739 -27.36 -4.27 -15.34
C PHE A 739 -27.52 -5.78 -15.05
N GLU A 740 -27.67 -6.17 -13.78
CA GLU A 740 -27.92 -7.54 -13.29
C GLU A 740 -29.35 -8.05 -13.56
N TYR A 741 -29.88 -7.81 -14.76
CA TYR A 741 -31.19 -8.28 -15.19
C TYR A 741 -31.16 -8.68 -16.68
N THR A 742 -32.29 -9.13 -17.22
CA THR A 742 -32.38 -9.51 -18.64
C THR A 742 -33.64 -8.94 -19.28
N GLY A 743 -33.49 -8.28 -20.42
CA GLY A 743 -34.59 -7.66 -21.17
C GLY A 743 -34.27 -6.23 -21.59
N THR A 744 -35.30 -5.38 -21.68
CA THR A 744 -35.14 -3.95 -21.95
C THR A 744 -34.53 -3.23 -20.73
N PRO A 745 -33.66 -2.22 -20.93
CA PRO A 745 -33.15 -1.36 -19.85
C PRO A 745 -34.27 -0.82 -18.94
N ASP A 746 -33.99 -0.72 -17.63
CA ASP A 746 -34.97 -0.38 -16.60
C ASP A 746 -35.71 0.93 -16.94
N PRO A 747 -37.02 0.90 -17.23
CA PRO A 747 -37.78 2.07 -17.62
C PRO A 747 -38.03 3.03 -16.45
N SER A 748 -37.63 2.72 -15.22
CA SER A 748 -37.59 3.67 -14.11
C SER A 748 -36.34 4.56 -14.13
N LYS A 749 -35.21 4.04 -14.61
CA LYS A 749 -33.91 4.73 -14.69
C LYS A 749 -33.63 5.33 -16.07
N TRP A 750 -34.08 4.69 -17.13
CA TRP A 750 -33.71 5.03 -18.51
C TRP A 750 -34.91 5.42 -19.38
N LYS A 751 -34.64 6.26 -20.38
CA LYS A 751 -35.55 6.57 -21.49
C LYS A 751 -34.88 6.18 -22.81
N LEU A 752 -35.58 5.31 -23.54
CA LEU A 752 -35.19 4.79 -24.85
C LEU A 752 -35.76 5.66 -25.99
N PRO A 753 -35.21 5.59 -27.22
CA PRO A 753 -35.74 6.33 -28.36
C PRO A 753 -37.06 5.74 -28.85
N GLY A 754 -37.85 6.53 -29.58
CA GLY A 754 -39.02 6.01 -30.30
C GLY A 754 -38.62 5.18 -31.52
N GLU A 755 -39.56 4.42 -32.07
CA GLU A 755 -39.33 3.41 -33.13
C GLU A 755 -38.59 3.91 -34.39
N ASN A 756 -38.57 5.21 -34.67
CA ASN A 756 -37.85 5.79 -35.83
C ASN A 756 -37.32 7.19 -35.50
N TRP A 757 -36.65 7.35 -34.35
CA TRP A 757 -35.96 8.61 -34.08
C TRP A 757 -34.78 8.78 -35.05
N ALA A 758 -34.59 9.99 -35.56
CA ALA A 758 -33.41 10.32 -36.37
C ALA A 758 -32.15 10.14 -35.53
N GLY A 759 -31.08 9.62 -36.13
CA GLY A 759 -29.74 9.66 -35.53
C GLY A 759 -29.08 11.04 -35.68
N HIS A 760 -27.79 11.09 -35.37
CA HIS A 760 -27.00 12.33 -35.35
C HIS A 760 -27.17 13.15 -36.65
N ASN A 761 -27.58 14.41 -36.56
CA ASN A 761 -27.85 15.29 -37.70
C ASN A 761 -28.76 14.69 -38.81
N GLY A 762 -29.61 13.69 -38.49
CA GLY A 762 -30.47 13.00 -39.46
C GLY A 762 -29.87 11.73 -40.08
N ASN A 763 -28.64 11.37 -39.73
CA ASN A 763 -27.98 10.17 -40.22
C ASN A 763 -28.43 8.92 -39.46
N GLY A 764 -28.90 7.92 -40.19
CA GLY A 764 -29.37 6.66 -39.60
C GLY A 764 -30.62 6.83 -38.72
N ARG A 765 -30.88 5.83 -37.87
CA ARG A 765 -32.04 5.82 -36.96
C ARG A 765 -31.66 5.28 -35.59
N ARG A 766 -32.05 5.99 -34.54
CA ARG A 766 -31.99 5.49 -33.16
C ARG A 766 -33.24 4.63 -32.91
N ARG A 767 -33.04 3.40 -32.43
CA ARG A 767 -34.06 2.35 -32.37
C ARG A 767 -34.13 1.72 -30.97
N PRO A 768 -35.31 1.60 -30.32
CA PRO A 768 -35.41 1.10 -28.94
C PRO A 768 -34.88 -0.33 -28.79
N GLU A 769 -35.06 -1.17 -29.80
CA GLU A 769 -34.61 -2.56 -29.84
C GLU A 769 -33.10 -2.75 -30.11
N ARG A 770 -32.30 -1.68 -30.07
CA ARG A 770 -30.83 -1.74 -30.23
C ARG A 770 -30.05 -1.69 -28.91
N GLN A 771 -30.74 -1.55 -27.79
CA GLN A 771 -30.19 -1.75 -26.44
C GLN A 771 -30.98 -2.84 -25.70
N THR A 772 -30.26 -3.83 -25.20
CA THR A 772 -30.81 -4.97 -24.44
C THR A 772 -29.86 -5.29 -23.30
N VAL A 773 -30.38 -5.56 -22.11
CA VAL A 773 -29.61 -6.03 -20.96
C VAL A 773 -29.61 -7.56 -20.98
N THR A 774 -28.43 -8.17 -20.93
CA THR A 774 -28.27 -9.63 -20.98
C THR A 774 -26.89 -10.04 -20.46
N GLY A 775 -26.83 -11.06 -19.60
CA GLY A 775 -25.56 -11.56 -19.06
C GLY A 775 -24.81 -10.56 -18.19
N GLY A 776 -25.52 -9.80 -17.35
CA GLY A 776 -24.93 -8.86 -16.40
C GLY A 776 -24.42 -7.54 -17.01
N LYS A 777 -24.92 -7.16 -18.19
CA LYS A 777 -24.49 -5.95 -18.89
C LYS A 777 -25.54 -5.45 -19.88
N LEU A 778 -25.51 -4.16 -20.15
CA LEU A 778 -26.14 -3.53 -21.31
C LEU A 778 -25.34 -3.88 -22.57
N VAL A 779 -26.03 -4.33 -23.62
CA VAL A 779 -25.50 -4.53 -24.96
C VAL A 779 -26.21 -3.58 -25.91
N MET A 780 -25.47 -2.58 -26.41
CA MET A 780 -25.91 -1.60 -27.40
C MET A 780 -25.31 -1.92 -28.77
N THR A 781 -26.10 -1.87 -29.84
CA THR A 781 -25.71 -2.37 -31.17
C THR A 781 -25.93 -1.37 -32.30
N GLY A 782 -24.99 -1.32 -33.23
CA GLY A 782 -25.05 -0.55 -34.49
C GLY A 782 -25.04 -1.51 -35.68
N LEU A 783 -25.94 -1.29 -36.64
CA LEU A 783 -26.16 -2.17 -37.79
C LEU A 783 -25.70 -1.55 -39.12
N ALA A 784 -25.37 -2.38 -40.12
CA ALA A 784 -24.93 -1.88 -41.42
C ALA A 784 -25.94 -0.96 -42.16
N ASN A 785 -27.23 -1.02 -41.81
CA ASN A 785 -28.25 -0.15 -42.38
C ASN A 785 -28.34 1.24 -41.70
N GLY A 786 -27.50 1.52 -40.70
CA GLY A 786 -27.51 2.78 -39.96
C GLY A 786 -28.41 2.81 -38.72
N ASP A 787 -29.06 1.69 -38.37
CA ASP A 787 -29.84 1.58 -37.12
C ASP A 787 -28.91 1.40 -35.93
N SER A 788 -29.05 2.26 -34.91
CA SER A 788 -28.18 2.23 -33.72
C SER A 788 -28.93 2.44 -32.41
N GLY A 789 -28.17 2.24 -31.33
CA GLY A 789 -28.63 2.45 -29.97
C GLY A 789 -28.41 3.86 -29.44
N TRP A 790 -29.25 4.21 -28.48
CA TRP A 790 -29.25 5.46 -27.74
C TRP A 790 -30.07 5.26 -26.46
N MET A 791 -29.66 5.87 -25.36
CA MET A 791 -30.49 6.00 -24.16
C MET A 791 -30.04 7.19 -23.33
N GLN A 792 -31.01 7.89 -22.74
CA GLN A 792 -30.74 8.87 -21.70
C GLN A 792 -31.15 8.32 -20.34
N HIS A 793 -30.43 8.71 -19.30
CA HIS A 793 -30.84 8.53 -17.93
C HIS A 793 -31.95 9.51 -17.56
N LYS A 794 -32.70 9.20 -16.49
CA LYS A 794 -33.85 9.98 -16.02
C LYS A 794 -33.54 10.90 -14.84
N MET A 795 -32.35 10.83 -14.27
CA MET A 795 -31.85 11.84 -13.34
C MET A 795 -31.22 12.99 -14.13
N ASP A 796 -31.82 14.17 -14.02
CA ASP A 796 -31.10 15.42 -14.25
C ASP A 796 -30.43 15.85 -12.93
N ARG A 797 -29.17 16.31 -12.98
CA ARG A 797 -28.46 16.93 -11.85
C ARG A 797 -27.52 18.04 -12.32
N GLU A 798 -27.26 19.02 -11.45
CA GLU A 798 -26.19 20.01 -11.62
C GLU A 798 -25.05 19.62 -10.66
N TYR A 799 -23.84 19.46 -11.19
CA TYR A 799 -22.69 18.83 -10.52
C TYR A 799 -22.91 17.37 -10.12
N GLY A 800 -21.84 16.60 -9.99
CA GLY A 800 -21.89 15.18 -9.68
C GLY A 800 -20.68 14.41 -10.17
N ARG A 801 -20.59 13.16 -9.73
CA ARG A 801 -19.60 12.20 -10.20
C ARG A 801 -20.31 11.06 -10.93
N PHE A 802 -19.73 10.66 -12.05
CA PHE A 802 -20.28 9.65 -12.96
C PHE A 802 -19.19 8.64 -13.24
N GLU A 803 -19.53 7.36 -13.27
CA GLU A 803 -18.56 6.34 -13.64
C GLU A 803 -19.25 5.21 -14.41
N VAL A 804 -18.63 4.79 -15.51
CA VAL A 804 -19.23 3.83 -16.45
C VAL A 804 -18.18 2.81 -16.88
N ARG A 805 -18.45 1.53 -16.66
CA ARG A 805 -17.57 0.45 -17.11
C ARG A 805 -17.98 -0.05 -18.50
N MET A 806 -17.16 0.25 -19.50
CA MET A 806 -17.54 0.12 -20.92
C MET A 806 -16.43 -0.49 -21.79
N ARG A 807 -16.83 -1.22 -22.84
CA ARG A 807 -16.02 -1.51 -24.03
C ARG A 807 -16.81 -1.33 -25.32
N SER A 808 -16.13 -1.19 -26.45
CA SER A 808 -16.75 -1.12 -27.78
C SER A 808 -15.88 -1.75 -28.87
N PHE A 809 -16.50 -2.45 -29.82
CA PHE A 809 -15.79 -3.15 -30.89
C PHE A 809 -16.63 -3.31 -32.17
N ASN A 810 -15.96 -3.40 -33.31
CA ASN A 810 -16.60 -3.68 -34.60
C ASN A 810 -16.94 -5.18 -34.70
N THR A 811 -18.13 -5.50 -35.21
CA THR A 811 -18.62 -6.88 -35.41
C THR A 811 -18.67 -7.30 -36.88
N GLY A 812 -18.31 -6.40 -37.80
CA GLY A 812 -18.11 -6.69 -39.22
C GLY A 812 -16.81 -6.10 -39.76
N SER A 813 -16.42 -6.49 -40.97
CA SER A 813 -15.26 -5.90 -41.66
C SER A 813 -15.47 -4.41 -41.88
N SER A 814 -14.50 -3.58 -41.46
CA SER A 814 -14.57 -2.13 -41.65
C SER A 814 -14.69 -1.76 -43.13
N ASN A 815 -15.66 -0.90 -43.43
CA ASN A 815 -15.88 -0.32 -44.75
C ASN A 815 -15.49 1.17 -44.82
N GLY A 816 -14.88 1.71 -43.76
CA GLY A 816 -14.51 3.12 -43.61
C GLY A 816 -15.55 3.96 -42.86
N ASN A 817 -16.83 3.59 -42.91
CA ASN A 817 -17.91 4.23 -42.14
C ASN A 817 -18.00 3.54 -40.77
N LEU A 818 -17.89 4.29 -39.68
CA LEU A 818 -17.76 3.75 -38.32
C LEU A 818 -18.74 4.44 -37.37
N TYR A 819 -19.25 3.69 -36.40
CA TYR A 819 -20.04 4.24 -35.30
C TYR A 819 -19.15 4.91 -34.26
N HIS A 820 -19.61 6.00 -33.66
CA HIS A 820 -18.92 6.71 -32.58
C HIS A 820 -19.51 6.27 -31.22
N PRO A 821 -18.77 5.55 -30.35
CA PRO A 821 -19.22 5.25 -28.99
C PRO A 821 -19.08 6.51 -28.12
N VAL A 822 -20.18 6.93 -27.48
CA VAL A 822 -20.24 8.18 -26.70
C VAL A 822 -20.88 8.00 -25.32
N LEU A 823 -20.21 8.53 -24.30
CA LEU A 823 -20.74 8.79 -22.95
C LEU A 823 -20.66 10.30 -22.69
N LEU A 824 -21.82 10.93 -22.47
CA LEU A 824 -21.90 12.38 -22.35
C LEU A 824 -22.94 12.84 -21.33
N ILE A 825 -22.76 14.04 -20.77
CA ILE A 825 -23.80 14.74 -20.01
C ILE A 825 -24.48 15.76 -20.93
N TRP A 826 -25.78 15.56 -21.19
CA TRP A 826 -26.60 16.43 -22.04
C TRP A 826 -27.42 17.40 -21.17
N PRO A 827 -27.54 18.69 -21.52
CA PRO A 827 -28.28 19.66 -20.72
C PRO A 827 -29.79 19.37 -20.74
N GLN A 828 -30.43 19.49 -19.56
CA GLN A 828 -31.88 19.33 -19.37
C GLN A 828 -32.69 20.29 -20.27
N SER A 829 -32.14 21.49 -20.55
CA SER A 829 -32.71 22.47 -21.47
C SER A 829 -32.80 22.00 -22.93
N ASN A 830 -32.12 20.90 -23.28
CA ASN A 830 -31.92 20.39 -24.63
C ASN A 830 -31.24 21.40 -25.58
N SER A 831 -30.44 22.31 -25.03
CA SER A 831 -29.74 23.35 -25.77
C SER A 831 -28.23 23.37 -25.46
N ARG A 832 -27.47 22.51 -26.13
CA ARG A 832 -25.99 22.49 -26.08
C ARG A 832 -25.37 23.88 -26.16
N ARG A 833 -25.87 24.71 -27.08
CA ARG A 833 -25.36 26.08 -27.29
C ARG A 833 -25.68 27.04 -26.16
N ALA A 834 -26.79 26.88 -25.44
CA ALA A 834 -27.08 27.75 -24.30
C ALA A 834 -26.34 27.29 -23.03
N ASP A 835 -26.27 25.98 -22.81
CA ASP A 835 -25.98 25.41 -21.49
C ASP A 835 -24.82 24.43 -21.42
N GLY A 836 -24.16 24.08 -22.54
CA GLY A 836 -23.00 23.18 -22.57
C GLY A 836 -23.35 21.73 -22.92
N GLU A 837 -22.32 20.90 -23.01
CA GLU A 837 -22.38 19.43 -23.15
C GLU A 837 -21.00 18.88 -22.76
N TYR A 838 -20.97 17.74 -22.05
CA TYR A 838 -19.72 17.16 -21.55
C TYR A 838 -19.54 15.72 -22.02
N ASP A 839 -18.83 15.56 -23.13
CA ASP A 839 -18.48 14.29 -23.73
C ASP A 839 -17.20 13.75 -23.08
N PHE A 840 -17.34 13.07 -21.94
CA PHE A 840 -16.18 12.55 -21.19
C PHE A 840 -15.60 11.26 -21.79
N CYS A 841 -16.28 10.70 -22.80
CA CYS A 841 -15.77 9.68 -23.70
C CYS A 841 -16.50 9.79 -25.04
N GLU A 842 -15.86 10.35 -26.09
CA GLU A 842 -16.38 10.37 -27.46
C GLU A 842 -15.29 9.91 -28.43
N ASN A 843 -15.42 8.70 -28.97
CA ASN A 843 -14.37 8.14 -29.83
C ASN A 843 -14.85 8.03 -31.27
N GLY A 844 -13.96 8.33 -32.23
CA GLY A 844 -14.28 8.30 -33.66
C GLY A 844 -14.55 6.90 -34.24
N ARG A 845 -14.41 5.83 -33.44
CA ARG A 845 -14.69 4.44 -33.83
C ARG A 845 -14.75 3.50 -32.61
N PRO A 846 -15.37 2.31 -32.76
CA PRO A 846 -15.24 1.23 -31.78
C PRO A 846 -13.85 0.58 -31.90
N ALA A 847 -13.32 0.09 -30.78
CA ALA A 847 -11.94 -0.41 -30.67
C ALA A 847 -10.89 0.59 -31.17
N ASP A 848 -11.07 1.89 -30.86
CA ASP A 848 -10.01 2.87 -31.04
C ASP A 848 -8.85 2.63 -30.04
N THR A 849 -7.68 3.16 -30.36
CA THR A 849 -6.47 3.09 -29.54
C THR A 849 -6.21 4.39 -28.76
N LYS A 850 -7.22 5.26 -28.68
CA LYS A 850 -7.17 6.61 -28.13
C LYS A 850 -8.45 6.93 -27.36
N ALA A 851 -8.31 7.35 -26.11
CA ALA A 851 -9.39 8.02 -25.38
C ALA A 851 -9.51 9.47 -25.86
N GLN A 852 -10.72 9.94 -26.11
CA GLN A 852 -11.04 11.31 -26.52
C GLN A 852 -12.20 11.87 -25.69
N ALA A 853 -12.11 13.15 -25.34
CA ALA A 853 -13.15 13.86 -24.60
C ALA A 853 -13.31 15.32 -25.08
N PHE A 854 -14.55 15.79 -25.16
CA PHE A 854 -14.90 17.14 -25.62
C PHE A 854 -15.80 17.84 -24.60
N MET A 855 -15.31 18.94 -24.05
CA MET A 855 -16.02 19.72 -23.04
C MET A 855 -16.54 21.01 -23.67
N HIS A 856 -17.81 21.03 -24.06
CA HIS A 856 -18.45 22.19 -24.69
C HIS A 856 -18.83 23.26 -23.66
N PHE A 857 -18.47 24.50 -23.93
CA PHE A 857 -18.76 25.62 -23.03
C PHE A 857 -20.24 26.04 -23.10
N PRO A 858 -20.87 26.40 -21.97
CA PRO A 858 -22.18 27.04 -21.96
C PRO A 858 -22.14 28.45 -22.56
N GLY A 859 -22.84 28.67 -23.69
CA GLY A 859 -23.00 29.98 -24.33
C GLY A 859 -22.77 29.96 -25.85
N ASP A 860 -23.20 31.04 -26.52
CA ASP A 860 -23.44 31.12 -27.97
C ASP A 860 -22.22 30.88 -28.88
N GLY A 861 -21.02 30.68 -28.33
CA GLY A 861 -19.74 30.67 -29.04
C GLY A 861 -19.38 29.41 -29.84
N ASP A 862 -20.08 28.28 -29.63
CA ASP A 862 -19.72 26.95 -30.16
C ASP A 862 -18.22 26.59 -29.96
N GLN A 863 -17.80 26.64 -28.71
CA GLN A 863 -16.41 26.43 -28.29
C GLN A 863 -16.32 25.23 -27.35
N GLN A 864 -15.23 24.48 -27.44
CA GLN A 864 -14.96 23.33 -26.58
C GLN A 864 -13.48 23.27 -26.16
N ARG A 865 -13.17 22.45 -25.16
CA ARG A 865 -11.82 21.89 -24.97
C ARG A 865 -11.81 20.44 -25.43
N HIS A 866 -10.70 20.00 -26.02
CA HIS A 866 -10.46 18.62 -26.45
C HIS A 866 -9.31 18.04 -25.64
N PHE A 867 -9.47 16.80 -25.19
CA PHE A 867 -8.43 16.01 -24.52
C PHE A 867 -8.28 14.67 -25.23
N GLU A 868 -7.04 14.22 -25.43
CA GLU A 868 -6.72 12.95 -26.09
C GLU A 868 -5.65 12.20 -25.27
N LYS A 869 -5.81 10.88 -25.07
CA LYS A 869 -4.80 9.99 -24.50
C LYS A 869 -4.65 8.75 -25.40
N SER A 870 -3.45 8.54 -25.94
CA SER A 870 -3.13 7.34 -26.74
C SER A 870 -2.80 6.13 -25.85
N GLY A 871 -2.89 4.92 -26.41
CA GLY A 871 -2.51 3.67 -25.73
C GLY A 871 -3.65 2.99 -24.97
N VAL A 872 -4.91 3.38 -25.21
CA VAL A 872 -6.10 2.81 -24.57
C VAL A 872 -6.78 1.89 -25.58
N ASP A 873 -6.95 0.59 -25.32
CA ASP A 873 -7.64 -0.34 -26.24
C ASP A 873 -9.13 -0.44 -25.90
N HIS A 874 -9.96 0.28 -26.66
CA HIS A 874 -11.40 0.38 -26.38
C HIS A 874 -12.16 -0.92 -26.62
N SER A 875 -11.51 -1.97 -27.14
CA SER A 875 -12.08 -3.32 -27.19
C SER A 875 -12.06 -4.04 -25.83
N GLN A 876 -11.25 -3.58 -24.87
CA GLN A 876 -11.24 -4.03 -23.48
C GLN A 876 -12.19 -3.18 -22.62
N PHE A 877 -12.59 -3.72 -21.47
CA PHE A 877 -13.39 -2.98 -20.48
C PHE A 877 -12.52 -1.98 -19.71
N HIS A 878 -12.90 -0.71 -19.80
CA HIS A 878 -12.31 0.38 -19.05
C HIS A 878 -13.35 1.07 -18.16
N ASN A 879 -12.92 1.61 -17.02
CA ASN A 879 -13.74 2.41 -16.11
C ASN A 879 -13.60 3.89 -16.47
N TRP A 880 -14.64 4.47 -17.07
CA TRP A 880 -14.69 5.86 -17.50
C TRP A 880 -15.33 6.72 -16.40
N GLY A 881 -14.49 7.44 -15.64
CA GLY A 881 -14.93 8.34 -14.58
C GLY A 881 -15.00 9.79 -15.04
N PHE A 882 -15.96 10.55 -14.51
CA PHE A 882 -16.10 11.98 -14.74
C PHE A 882 -16.57 12.67 -13.46
N GLU A 883 -15.82 13.68 -13.01
CA GLU A 883 -16.18 14.53 -11.88
C GLU A 883 -16.48 15.95 -12.40
N TRP A 884 -17.67 16.44 -12.08
CA TRP A 884 -18.14 17.77 -12.41
C TRP A 884 -18.51 18.50 -11.12
N THR A 885 -17.76 19.55 -10.78
CA THR A 885 -17.96 20.39 -9.59
C THR A 885 -18.18 21.85 -9.99
N PRO A 886 -18.56 22.75 -9.06
CA PRO A 886 -18.58 24.19 -9.32
C PRO A 886 -17.20 24.76 -9.70
N ASP A 887 -16.12 24.07 -9.35
CA ASP A 887 -14.74 24.52 -9.52
C ASP A 887 -14.08 23.96 -10.78
N HIS A 888 -14.34 22.70 -11.14
CA HIS A 888 -13.64 22.00 -12.23
C HIS A 888 -14.46 20.88 -12.91
N LEU A 889 -13.95 20.43 -14.05
CA LEU A 889 -14.28 19.17 -14.70
C LEU A 889 -13.02 18.29 -14.72
N LYS A 890 -13.14 17.03 -14.34
CA LYS A 890 -12.05 16.03 -14.37
C LYS A 890 -12.51 14.73 -15.02
N GLY A 891 -11.63 14.13 -15.82
CA GLY A 891 -11.83 12.82 -16.45
C GLY A 891 -10.85 11.78 -15.91
N PHE A 892 -11.35 10.58 -15.68
CA PHE A 892 -10.61 9.45 -15.14
C PHE A 892 -10.76 8.24 -16.06
N LEU A 893 -9.70 7.45 -16.16
CA LEU A 893 -9.65 6.20 -16.90
C LEU A 893 -8.97 5.16 -16.01
N ASP A 894 -9.69 4.08 -15.70
CA ASP A 894 -9.24 3.01 -14.78
C ASP A 894 -8.74 3.55 -13.42
N GLY A 895 -9.46 4.55 -12.92
CA GLY A 895 -9.17 5.24 -11.67
C GLY A 895 -8.05 6.28 -11.74
N VAL A 896 -7.37 6.47 -12.87
CA VAL A 896 -6.30 7.46 -13.04
C VAL A 896 -6.84 8.72 -13.72
N GLU A 897 -6.56 9.90 -13.18
CA GLU A 897 -6.89 11.18 -13.82
C GLU A 897 -6.14 11.33 -15.15
N TRP A 898 -6.83 11.69 -16.23
CA TRP A 898 -6.21 11.91 -17.55
C TRP A 898 -6.55 13.27 -18.18
N PHE A 899 -7.53 14.00 -17.63
CA PHE A 899 -7.66 15.43 -17.88
C PHE A 899 -8.29 16.16 -16.69
N SER A 900 -7.96 17.45 -16.57
CA SER A 900 -8.61 18.40 -15.67
C SER A 900 -8.75 19.75 -16.35
N THR A 901 -9.85 20.46 -16.10
CA THR A 901 -10.07 21.80 -16.63
C THR A 901 -11.08 22.61 -15.80
N SER A 902 -10.87 23.92 -15.76
CA SER A 902 -11.79 24.89 -15.15
C SER A 902 -11.82 26.21 -15.91
N GLY A 903 -12.76 27.08 -15.56
CA GLY A 903 -12.76 28.50 -15.94
C GLY A 903 -13.02 28.74 -17.43
N GLY A 904 -12.45 29.83 -17.95
CA GLY A 904 -12.49 30.18 -19.37
C GLY A 904 -13.69 31.01 -19.85
N ALA A 905 -14.51 31.55 -18.95
CA ALA A 905 -15.57 32.51 -19.30
C ALA A 905 -15.04 33.71 -20.09
N ASN A 906 -15.90 34.27 -20.95
CA ASN A 906 -15.67 35.54 -21.65
C ASN A 906 -17.02 36.19 -22.02
N SER A 907 -17.04 37.18 -22.90
CA SER A 907 -18.26 37.90 -23.30
C SER A 907 -19.32 37.05 -24.02
N SER A 908 -19.01 35.85 -24.50
CA SER A 908 -19.94 34.95 -25.22
C SER A 908 -20.13 33.57 -24.60
N ARG A 909 -19.47 33.26 -23.46
CA ARG A 909 -19.61 31.97 -22.76
C ARG A 909 -19.36 32.07 -21.26
N ARG A 910 -20.01 31.19 -20.49
CA ARG A 910 -19.76 30.98 -19.06
C ARG A 910 -18.46 30.17 -18.86
N ASN A 911 -18.08 29.94 -17.60
CA ASN A 911 -16.97 29.02 -17.29
C ASN A 911 -17.33 27.61 -17.75
N ILE A 912 -16.31 26.80 -18.08
CA ILE A 912 -16.53 25.48 -18.69
C ILE A 912 -17.38 24.58 -17.80
N GLN A 913 -17.22 24.65 -16.48
CA GLN A 913 -17.96 23.84 -15.50
C GLN A 913 -19.36 24.41 -15.11
N ALA A 914 -19.75 25.57 -15.65
CA ALA A 914 -20.99 26.29 -15.30
C ALA A 914 -22.19 25.95 -16.22
N MET A 915 -22.30 24.67 -16.59
CA MET A 915 -23.48 24.08 -17.22
C MET A 915 -24.64 24.04 -16.22
N GLY A 916 -25.87 24.16 -16.71
CA GLY A 916 -27.07 23.92 -15.87
C GLY A 916 -27.32 22.41 -15.67
N PRO A 917 -28.42 22.01 -15.00
CA PRO A 917 -28.74 20.61 -14.81
C PRO A 917 -28.71 19.80 -16.11
N GLY A 918 -28.16 18.58 -16.05
CA GLY A 918 -28.05 17.67 -17.19
C GLY A 918 -28.11 16.20 -16.79
N HIS A 919 -28.21 15.32 -17.78
CA HIS A 919 -28.37 13.87 -17.62
C HIS A 919 -27.38 13.09 -18.48
N LEU A 920 -26.94 11.94 -17.98
CA LEU A 920 -26.10 11.01 -18.73
C LEU A 920 -26.84 10.46 -19.97
N CYS A 921 -26.20 10.52 -21.11
CA CYS A 921 -26.58 9.80 -22.33
C CYS A 921 -25.50 8.76 -22.69
N ILE A 922 -25.95 7.60 -23.14
CA ILE A 922 -25.12 6.54 -23.74
C ILE A 922 -25.57 6.43 -25.21
N GLN A 923 -24.63 6.62 -26.15
CA GLN A 923 -24.94 6.69 -27.58
C GLN A 923 -23.95 5.86 -28.39
N LEU A 924 -24.44 5.22 -29.45
CA LEU A 924 -23.61 4.65 -30.50
C LEU A 924 -23.95 5.39 -31.80
N ASP A 925 -23.29 6.52 -32.00
CA ASP A 925 -23.74 7.57 -32.92
C ASP A 925 -23.24 7.37 -34.35
N ASN A 926 -24.01 7.89 -35.30
CA ASN A 926 -23.88 7.58 -36.73
C ASN A 926 -23.66 8.86 -37.53
N PHE A 927 -22.47 9.05 -38.10
CA PHE A 927 -22.13 10.25 -38.87
C PHE A 927 -22.29 10.07 -40.39
N ASP A 928 -22.28 8.83 -40.92
CA ASP A 928 -22.27 8.55 -42.37
C ASP A 928 -23.62 8.06 -42.94
N GLY A 929 -24.64 7.88 -42.10
CA GLY A 929 -26.00 7.55 -42.51
C GLY A 929 -26.24 6.04 -42.66
N THR A 930 -26.02 5.49 -43.86
CA THR A 930 -26.25 4.07 -44.19
C THR A 930 -24.99 3.43 -44.76
N ASN A 931 -24.94 2.09 -44.85
CA ASN A 931 -23.69 1.36 -45.13
C ASN A 931 -22.64 1.62 -44.03
N GLN A 932 -23.04 1.42 -42.78
CA GLN A 932 -22.15 1.47 -41.62
C GLN A 932 -21.38 0.15 -41.44
N THR A 933 -20.24 0.19 -40.75
CA THR A 933 -19.62 -1.02 -40.19
C THR A 933 -20.42 -1.46 -38.95
N PRO A 934 -20.93 -2.70 -38.87
CA PRO A 934 -21.61 -3.19 -37.67
C PRO A 934 -20.72 -3.12 -36.42
N ALA A 935 -21.29 -2.71 -35.29
CA ALA A 935 -20.58 -2.47 -34.05
C ALA A 935 -21.40 -2.85 -32.82
N THR A 936 -20.70 -3.08 -31.70
CA THR A 936 -21.29 -3.32 -30.38
C THR A 936 -20.56 -2.48 -29.34
N MET A 937 -21.32 -1.92 -28.41
CA MET A 937 -20.89 -1.21 -27.21
C MET A 937 -21.51 -1.93 -26.02
N GLU A 938 -20.68 -2.40 -25.09
CA GLU A 938 -21.11 -3.14 -23.91
C GLU A 938 -20.79 -2.33 -22.65
N VAL A 939 -21.75 -2.25 -21.72
CA VAL A 939 -21.60 -1.53 -20.45
C VAL A 939 -22.00 -2.46 -19.30
N GLU A 940 -21.06 -2.77 -18.41
CA GLU A 940 -21.30 -3.64 -17.25
C GLU A 940 -22.08 -2.91 -16.17
N TRP A 941 -21.72 -1.65 -15.87
CA TRP A 941 -22.45 -0.83 -14.90
C TRP A 941 -22.31 0.67 -15.18
N VAL A 942 -23.26 1.44 -14.64
CA VAL A 942 -23.29 2.91 -14.60
C VAL A 942 -23.53 3.33 -13.15
N ARG A 943 -22.60 4.07 -12.56
CA ARG A 943 -22.67 4.55 -11.17
C ARG A 943 -22.65 6.08 -11.13
N PHE A 944 -23.47 6.64 -10.24
CA PHE A 944 -23.51 8.06 -9.94
C PHE A 944 -23.15 8.27 -8.48
N TYR A 945 -22.37 9.30 -8.16
CA TYR A 945 -22.01 9.66 -6.80
C TYR A 945 -22.21 11.16 -6.60
N ASP A 946 -22.42 11.55 -5.35
CA ASP A 946 -22.54 12.96 -4.97
C ASP A 946 -21.15 13.58 -4.76
N ILE A 947 -21.10 14.92 -4.77
CA ILE A 947 -19.85 15.71 -4.65
C ILE A 947 -19.44 15.89 -3.19
#